data_AF-A0A7J7QPV6-F1
#
_entry.id   AF-A0A7J7QPV6-F1
#
_cell.length_a   1.000
_cell.length_b   1.000
_cell.length_c   1.000
_cell.angle_alpha   90.00
_cell.angle_beta   90.00
_cell.angle_gamma   90.00
#
_symmetry.space_group_name_H-M   'P 1'
#
loop_
_entity.id
_entity.type
_entity.pdbx_description
1 polymer ?
#
loop_
_entity_poly.entity_id
_entity_poly.type
_entity_poly.pdbx_seq_one_letter_code
_entity_poly.pdbx_strand_id
1 'polypeptide(L)'
;MLPSARGVVLLLVQLVVVVVTHLLLLLLLLYWTLAEPYTLETDIKKSQFIATAWPVTSASEASRVQDASDPAASHNCWAFRVAGAARSSDDGEPSGTAGKPILGAIEGDGLDGVCILVVRYFGGVKLGAGGLARAYGGAARDCVRAAPKAFVQAKVQLAAVTPFDRLGTVYNMLAKYGAAAGEEEYQPNGKVRLLLTADADQAEQLQRAIADATSGKVCVPISPLYQGGQYPQDLRTPVSVGLLQTKLNKVLAVDKKAWTMRVQPGMRYTELLQEAQKAGMSVQIGTPTAYAGLTLAGVLATTGHGSGDRVTSAIWETLVEIVWVDGKGQVHTSKPSDPEFVGMDIEELLKLTPHILIFWRPDISSYKAYMVSPAAKGAKVEEATATLLPSIEGREKGAEAFKIMSRTLSDDSDALEFLCPCRLTEASLSSSWASVNGTGRWNVTGPTNMMQASECDEHCNWNENEVFFGTAQDVEFTAEFSQLGAWISDVKKVIKEELFENGKAKYRCMGPGYFWIRFGKGYDGYTATMAGMQRPVFLQSTWLRSRGTLNYPMRYQFVVDLLEQLTLCKYKARPHWGKNHERTFTYPKCSVRSMYPKFDKLLKLQQQHDPAGMFEPRLFRKVARNESFALTPRCALWQHCYCEQDIHCPKGFACVKATSFPEYKVCKNPMKNKPGTLLPQLFATLGGKK
;
A
#
# COMPACT_ATOMS: atom_id res chain seq x y z
N MET A 1 6.65 -16.91 43.60
CA MET A 1 6.09 -17.49 42.34
C MET A 1 4.71 -16.87 42.15
N LEU A 2 4.52 -16.06 41.11
CA LEU A 2 3.31 -15.26 40.87
C LEU A 2 2.73 -15.64 39.50
N PRO A 3 1.39 -15.62 39.30
CA PRO A 3 0.77 -16.09 38.06
C PRO A 3 1.15 -15.16 36.90
N SER A 4 1.66 -15.74 35.82
CA SER A 4 2.05 -15.06 34.58
C SER A 4 0.83 -14.48 33.85
N ALA A 5 0.99 -13.28 33.29
CA ALA A 5 0.03 -12.69 32.35
C ALA A 5 0.03 -13.54 31.06
N ARG A 6 -1.14 -14.05 30.67
CA ARG A 6 -1.36 -14.97 29.54
C ARG A 6 -1.92 -14.19 28.35
N GLY A 7 -1.34 -14.41 27.16
CA GLY A 7 -1.55 -13.58 25.97
C GLY A 7 -2.75 -13.95 25.10
N VAL A 8 -3.16 -13.02 24.23
CA VAL A 8 -4.20 -13.19 23.19
C VAL A 8 -3.73 -14.16 22.12
N VAL A 9 -4.62 -15.07 21.78
CA VAL A 9 -4.49 -16.05 20.72
C VAL A 9 -5.46 -15.68 19.58
N LEU A 10 -4.95 -15.42 18.37
CA LEU A 10 -5.77 -14.95 17.25
C LEU A 10 -6.41 -16.08 16.45
N LEU A 11 -7.69 -15.88 16.14
CA LEU A 11 -8.54 -16.73 15.32
C LEU A 11 -9.00 -15.89 14.11
N LEU A 12 -8.38 -16.05 12.94
CA LEU A 12 -8.63 -15.17 11.80
C LEU A 12 -9.59 -15.79 10.81
N VAL A 13 -10.61 -15.04 10.38
CA VAL A 13 -11.53 -15.50 9.34
C VAL A 13 -11.22 -14.83 8.00
N GLN A 14 -10.30 -15.40 7.22
CA GLN A 14 -10.05 -14.97 5.84
C GLN A 14 -11.19 -15.48 4.94
N LEU A 15 -12.26 -14.69 4.88
CA LEU A 15 -13.41 -14.92 4.00
C LEU A 15 -13.06 -14.37 2.61
N VAL A 16 -12.68 -15.25 1.68
CA VAL A 16 -12.50 -14.91 0.26
C VAL A 16 -13.53 -15.70 -0.56
N VAL A 17 -14.81 -15.41 -0.35
CA VAL A 17 -15.87 -16.05 -1.14
C VAL A 17 -15.91 -15.40 -2.53
N VAL A 18 -15.35 -16.09 -3.52
CA VAL A 18 -15.44 -15.70 -4.94
C VAL A 18 -16.09 -16.83 -5.73
N VAL A 19 -17.37 -17.11 -5.43
CA VAL A 19 -18.23 -17.99 -6.25
C VAL A 19 -19.10 -17.16 -7.21
N VAL A 20 -18.69 -15.93 -7.55
CA VAL A 20 -19.43 -15.11 -8.50
C VAL A 20 -18.53 -14.61 -9.64
N THR A 21 -17.39 -15.23 -9.91
CA THR A 21 -16.40 -14.68 -10.86
C THR A 21 -16.77 -14.72 -12.34
N HIS A 22 -17.85 -15.38 -12.77
CA HIS A 22 -18.39 -15.18 -14.13
C HIS A 22 -19.62 -14.28 -14.13
N LEU A 23 -20.48 -14.32 -13.11
CA LEU A 23 -21.68 -13.47 -13.04
C LEU A 23 -21.36 -12.02 -12.60
N LEU A 24 -20.43 -11.84 -11.66
CA LEU A 24 -20.09 -10.53 -11.06
C LEU A 24 -19.09 -9.75 -11.91
N LEU A 25 -18.31 -10.42 -12.78
CA LEU A 25 -17.43 -9.75 -13.75
C LEU A 25 -18.23 -9.13 -14.90
N LEU A 26 -19.37 -9.76 -15.26
CA LEU A 26 -20.40 -9.11 -16.06
C LEU A 26 -21.00 -7.94 -15.25
N LEU A 27 -21.47 -8.14 -14.02
CA LEU A 27 -22.15 -7.09 -13.22
C LEU A 27 -21.28 -5.89 -12.78
N LEU A 28 -19.95 -5.95 -12.81
CA LEU A 28 -19.08 -4.81 -12.45
C LEU A 28 -18.69 -3.93 -13.65
N LEU A 29 -18.92 -4.42 -14.87
CA LEU A 29 -18.72 -3.69 -16.13
C LEU A 29 -20.06 -3.37 -16.82
N LEU A 30 -21.16 -3.71 -16.14
CA LEU A 30 -22.53 -3.61 -16.63
C LEU A 30 -23.38 -3.02 -15.52
N TYR A 31 -23.99 -1.87 -15.78
CA TYR A 31 -24.97 -1.32 -14.86
C TYR A 31 -26.36 -1.53 -15.44
N TRP A 32 -27.32 -1.73 -14.54
CA TRP A 32 -28.73 -1.69 -14.88
C TRP A 32 -29.18 -0.23 -14.90
N THR A 33 -29.87 0.15 -15.97
CA THR A 33 -30.62 1.40 -16.07
C THR A 33 -32.07 1.08 -16.40
N LEU A 34 -32.91 2.09 -16.54
CA LEU A 34 -34.27 1.91 -17.05
C LEU A 34 -34.26 1.85 -18.58
N ALA A 35 -35.05 0.95 -19.15
CA ALA A 35 -35.19 0.85 -20.61
C ALA A 35 -35.94 2.07 -21.16
N GLU A 36 -36.91 2.57 -20.39
CA GLU A 36 -37.79 3.67 -20.74
C GLU A 36 -38.30 4.38 -19.47
N PRO A 37 -38.83 5.60 -19.56
CA PRO A 37 -39.49 6.27 -18.44
C PRO A 37 -40.66 5.44 -17.89
N TYR A 38 -40.81 5.44 -16.57
CA TYR A 38 -41.90 4.75 -15.89
C TYR A 38 -42.43 5.59 -14.73
N THR A 39 -43.76 5.60 -14.57
CA THR A 39 -44.45 6.35 -13.51
C THR A 39 -45.31 5.41 -12.68
N LEU A 40 -45.26 5.58 -11.36
CA LEU A 40 -46.08 4.84 -10.41
C LEU A 40 -46.67 5.78 -9.35
N GLU A 41 -47.97 5.64 -9.11
CA GLU A 41 -48.68 6.39 -8.08
C GLU A 41 -48.96 5.55 -6.84
N THR A 42 -48.73 6.14 -5.67
CA THR A 42 -48.96 5.49 -4.37
C THR A 42 -49.61 6.45 -3.39
N ASP A 43 -50.72 6.03 -2.78
CA ASP A 43 -51.40 6.77 -1.72
C ASP A 43 -50.95 6.31 -0.33
N ILE A 44 -50.45 7.25 0.49
CA ILE A 44 -50.00 6.98 1.86
C ILE A 44 -50.64 8.01 2.80
N LYS A 45 -51.54 7.53 3.67
CA LYS A 45 -52.28 8.35 4.65
C LYS A 45 -52.88 9.62 4.03
N LYS A 46 -53.64 9.45 2.94
CA LYS A 46 -54.29 10.50 2.13
C LYS A 46 -53.35 11.40 1.33
N SER A 47 -52.03 11.29 1.48
CA SER A 47 -51.07 11.95 0.60
C SER A 47 -50.80 11.07 -0.62
N GLN A 48 -50.90 11.66 -1.81
CA GLN A 48 -50.54 11.00 -3.07
C GLN A 48 -49.06 11.25 -3.38
N PHE A 49 -48.36 10.20 -3.77
CA PHE A 49 -46.96 10.23 -4.22
C PHE A 49 -46.90 9.67 -5.64
N ILE A 50 -46.47 10.49 -6.59
CA ILE A 50 -46.29 10.11 -7.99
C ILE A 50 -44.79 10.04 -8.25
N ALA A 51 -44.25 8.83 -8.36
CA ALA A 51 -42.84 8.59 -8.65
C ALA A 51 -42.65 8.35 -10.15
N THR A 52 -41.89 9.20 -10.82
CA THR A 52 -41.50 9.07 -12.22
C THR A 52 -40.00 8.85 -12.29
N ALA A 53 -39.57 7.75 -12.92
CA ALA A 53 -38.17 7.37 -13.07
C ALA A 53 -37.84 7.21 -14.56
N TRP A 54 -36.67 7.69 -15.00
CA TRP A 54 -36.24 7.57 -16.40
C TRP A 54 -34.72 7.42 -16.53
N PRO A 55 -34.24 6.83 -17.66
CA PRO A 55 -32.81 6.74 -17.91
C PRO A 55 -32.21 8.11 -18.24
N VAL A 56 -30.99 8.34 -17.76
CA VAL A 56 -30.20 9.55 -18.04
C VAL A 56 -28.75 9.18 -18.32
N THR A 57 -28.15 9.86 -19.29
CA THR A 57 -26.77 9.60 -19.75
C THR A 57 -25.75 10.57 -19.15
N SER A 58 -26.20 11.68 -18.57
CA SER A 58 -25.33 12.67 -17.95
C SER A 58 -26.00 13.45 -16.81
N ALA A 59 -25.18 14.07 -15.95
CA ALA A 59 -25.68 14.90 -14.86
C ALA A 59 -26.42 16.15 -15.34
N SER A 60 -26.08 16.68 -16.53
CA SER A 60 -26.79 17.81 -17.13
C SER A 60 -28.19 17.41 -17.62
N GLU A 61 -28.32 16.22 -18.20
CA GLU A 61 -29.62 15.64 -18.57
C GLU A 61 -30.48 15.38 -17.33
N ALA A 62 -29.90 14.81 -16.27
CA ALA A 62 -30.58 14.60 -15.00
C ALA A 62 -31.02 15.92 -14.32
N SER A 63 -30.30 17.01 -14.55
CA SER A 63 -30.64 18.33 -14.02
C SER A 63 -31.89 18.94 -14.69
N ARG A 64 -32.36 18.37 -15.81
CA ARG A 64 -33.63 18.72 -16.46
C ARG A 64 -34.86 18.12 -15.78
N VAL A 65 -34.69 17.44 -14.64
CA VAL A 65 -35.78 17.01 -13.75
C VAL A 65 -36.77 18.13 -13.44
N GLN A 66 -36.32 19.39 -13.45
CA GLN A 66 -37.17 20.57 -13.28
C GLN A 66 -38.24 20.71 -14.37
N ASP A 67 -37.97 20.25 -15.60
CA ASP A 67 -38.92 20.28 -16.72
C ASP A 67 -40.08 19.29 -16.50
N ALA A 68 -39.88 18.28 -15.63
CA ALA A 68 -40.86 17.24 -15.31
C ALA A 68 -41.58 17.48 -13.97
N SER A 69 -41.22 18.54 -13.23
CA SER A 69 -41.87 18.93 -11.97
C SER A 69 -43.27 19.47 -12.22
N ASP A 70 -44.19 19.26 -11.26
CA ASP A 70 -45.50 19.89 -11.27
C ASP A 70 -45.52 21.13 -10.36
N PRO A 71 -45.74 22.36 -10.90
CA PRO A 71 -45.88 23.57 -10.10
C PRO A 71 -47.05 23.55 -9.11
N ALA A 72 -48.09 22.73 -9.34
CA ALA A 72 -49.24 22.61 -8.46
C ALA A 72 -49.01 21.61 -7.29
N ALA A 73 -47.90 20.87 -7.31
CA ALA A 73 -47.58 19.91 -6.26
C ALA A 73 -47.12 20.57 -4.97
N SER A 74 -47.26 19.84 -3.85
CA SER A 74 -46.75 20.32 -2.57
C SER A 74 -45.22 20.27 -2.53
N HIS A 75 -44.61 19.22 -3.09
CA HIS A 75 -43.17 19.04 -3.19
C HIS A 75 -42.81 18.19 -4.41
N ASN A 76 -41.72 18.55 -5.10
CA ASN A 76 -41.10 17.88 -6.25
C ASN A 76 -39.70 17.36 -5.86
N CYS A 77 -39.66 16.32 -5.03
CA CYS A 77 -38.42 15.78 -4.51
C CYS A 77 -37.76 14.86 -5.54
N TRP A 78 -36.44 14.89 -5.68
CA TRP A 78 -35.77 14.07 -6.70
C TRP A 78 -34.40 13.57 -6.27
N ALA A 79 -33.93 12.54 -6.95
CA ALA A 79 -32.53 12.12 -6.92
C ALA A 79 -32.10 11.56 -8.26
N PHE A 80 -30.80 11.61 -8.54
CA PHE A 80 -30.21 10.89 -9.66
C PHE A 80 -28.87 10.27 -9.27
N ARG A 81 -28.52 9.23 -10.03
CA ARG A 81 -27.18 8.65 -10.06
C ARG A 81 -26.78 8.41 -11.50
N VAL A 82 -25.63 8.95 -11.90
CA VAL A 82 -25.09 8.77 -13.26
C VAL A 82 -23.57 8.79 -13.23
N ALA A 83 -22.94 7.73 -13.71
CA ALA A 83 -21.49 7.60 -13.83
C ALA A 83 -20.74 7.92 -12.52
N GLY A 84 -21.28 7.43 -11.39
CA GLY A 84 -20.73 7.65 -10.05
C GLY A 84 -21.03 9.02 -9.43
N ALA A 85 -21.60 9.98 -10.17
CA ALA A 85 -22.11 11.23 -9.61
C ALA A 85 -23.53 11.01 -9.06
N ALA A 86 -23.78 11.48 -7.84
CA ALA A 86 -25.09 11.38 -7.20
C ALA A 86 -25.51 12.72 -6.59
N ARG A 87 -26.78 13.07 -6.76
CA ARG A 87 -27.37 14.28 -6.17
C ARG A 87 -28.84 14.02 -5.82
N SER A 88 -29.31 14.72 -4.80
CA SER A 88 -30.70 14.65 -4.36
C SER A 88 -31.21 16.01 -3.88
N SER A 89 -32.52 16.21 -3.94
CA SER A 89 -33.22 17.38 -3.43
C SER A 89 -34.43 16.96 -2.60
N ASP A 90 -34.60 17.58 -1.43
CA ASP A 90 -35.79 17.42 -0.58
C ASP A 90 -36.92 18.41 -0.93
N ASP A 91 -36.69 19.35 -1.85
CA ASP A 91 -37.66 20.35 -2.32
C ASP A 91 -38.58 20.95 -1.24
N GLY A 92 -38.00 21.45 -0.14
CA GLY A 92 -38.75 22.08 0.94
C GLY A 92 -39.34 21.13 1.99
N GLU A 93 -39.24 19.80 1.80
CA GLU A 93 -39.46 18.83 2.88
C GLU A 93 -38.37 18.96 3.96
N PRO A 94 -38.62 18.49 5.19
CA PRO A 94 -37.60 18.45 6.22
C PRO A 94 -36.32 17.77 5.73
N SER A 95 -35.16 18.36 6.04
CA SER A 95 -33.88 17.94 5.46
C SER A 95 -33.61 16.44 5.63
N GLY A 96 -33.26 15.80 4.52
CA GLY A 96 -32.92 14.38 4.43
C GLY A 96 -34.11 13.42 4.48
N THR A 97 -35.35 13.92 4.42
CA THR A 97 -36.54 13.07 4.51
C THR A 97 -37.14 12.66 3.17
N ALA A 98 -36.65 13.18 2.04
CA ALA A 98 -37.16 12.83 0.72
C ALA A 98 -36.03 12.48 -0.27
N GLY A 99 -35.14 13.41 -0.59
CA GLY A 99 -34.10 13.25 -1.59
C GLY A 99 -33.12 12.11 -1.28
N LYS A 100 -32.64 12.01 -0.03
CA LYS A 100 -31.76 10.91 0.40
C LYS A 100 -32.44 9.54 0.32
N PRO A 101 -33.69 9.38 0.82
CA PRO A 101 -34.46 8.16 0.61
C PRO A 101 -34.69 7.76 -0.86
N ILE A 102 -34.95 8.73 -1.74
CA ILE A 102 -35.11 8.48 -3.19
C ILE A 102 -33.78 7.99 -3.79
N LEU A 103 -32.66 8.64 -3.45
CA LEU A 103 -31.33 8.17 -3.87
C LEU A 103 -31.04 6.77 -3.34
N GLY A 104 -31.39 6.49 -2.08
CA GLY A 104 -31.25 5.16 -1.49
C GLY A 104 -32.08 4.08 -2.20
N ALA A 105 -33.16 4.44 -2.90
CA ALA A 105 -33.89 3.51 -3.75
C ALA A 105 -33.12 3.15 -5.03
N ILE A 106 -32.47 4.13 -5.68
CA ILE A 106 -31.59 3.91 -6.84
C ILE A 106 -30.41 3.01 -6.43
N GLU A 107 -29.76 3.33 -5.31
CA GLU A 107 -28.61 2.59 -4.81
C GLU A 107 -28.98 1.19 -4.30
N GLY A 108 -30.14 1.06 -3.66
CA GLY A 108 -30.63 -0.20 -3.12
C GLY A 108 -30.98 -1.24 -4.19
N ASP A 109 -31.41 -0.80 -5.37
CA ASP A 109 -31.71 -1.66 -6.54
C ASP A 109 -30.52 -1.76 -7.52
N GLY A 110 -29.37 -1.16 -7.20
CA GLY A 110 -28.11 -1.29 -7.96
C GLY A 110 -28.11 -0.60 -9.32
N LEU A 111 -28.91 0.46 -9.49
CA LEU A 111 -29.03 1.17 -10.77
C LEU A 111 -28.02 2.32 -10.91
N ASP A 112 -27.61 2.59 -12.15
CA ASP A 112 -26.87 3.79 -12.54
C ASP A 112 -27.42 4.36 -13.86
N GLY A 113 -27.19 5.66 -14.11
CA GLY A 113 -27.81 6.39 -15.22
C GLY A 113 -29.33 6.49 -15.08
N VAL A 114 -29.83 6.78 -13.87
CA VAL A 114 -31.27 6.91 -13.58
C VAL A 114 -31.53 8.19 -12.79
N CYS A 115 -32.60 8.89 -13.15
CA CYS A 115 -33.19 9.98 -12.37
C CYS A 115 -34.60 9.59 -11.91
N ILE A 116 -34.95 9.93 -10.67
CA ILE A 116 -36.29 9.74 -10.11
C ILE A 116 -36.78 11.07 -9.56
N LEU A 117 -37.97 11.47 -9.99
CA LEU A 117 -38.78 12.55 -9.41
C LEU A 117 -39.95 11.92 -8.65
N VAL A 118 -40.16 12.33 -7.42
CA VAL A 118 -41.34 11.99 -6.63
C VAL A 118 -42.11 13.27 -6.33
N VAL A 119 -43.23 13.42 -7.02
CA VAL A 119 -44.19 14.50 -6.83
C VAL A 119 -45.14 14.12 -5.70
N ARG A 120 -45.34 15.01 -4.73
CA ARG A 120 -46.23 14.77 -3.59
C ARG A 120 -47.36 15.80 -3.55
N TYR A 121 -48.59 15.34 -3.38
CA TYR A 121 -49.73 16.16 -2.98
C TYR A 121 -50.09 15.88 -1.51
N PHE A 122 -50.14 16.94 -0.70
CA PHE A 122 -50.41 16.80 0.73
C PHE A 122 -51.89 16.51 1.02
N GLY A 123 -52.15 15.41 1.74
CA GLY A 123 -53.50 14.92 2.05
C GLY A 123 -54.11 15.38 3.37
N GLY A 124 -53.52 16.37 4.03
CA GLY A 124 -54.00 16.87 5.33
C GLY A 124 -53.46 16.14 6.57
N VAL A 125 -52.71 15.02 6.41
CA VAL A 125 -52.15 14.24 7.54
C VAL A 125 -50.62 14.31 7.53
N LYS A 126 -50.02 14.85 8.60
CA LYS A 126 -48.55 14.91 8.76
C LYS A 126 -47.98 13.51 9.02
N LEU A 127 -46.96 13.13 8.26
CA LEU A 127 -46.31 11.81 8.35
C LEU A 127 -45.17 11.75 9.38
N GLY A 128 -44.63 12.90 9.80
CA GLY A 128 -43.41 13.00 10.60
C GLY A 128 -42.15 12.63 9.81
N ALA A 129 -40.97 13.02 10.29
CA ALA A 129 -39.71 12.85 9.54
C ALA A 129 -39.42 11.39 9.12
N GLY A 130 -39.59 10.44 10.06
CA GLY A 130 -39.42 9.02 9.76
C GLY A 130 -40.51 8.43 8.86
N GLY A 131 -41.72 8.99 8.87
CA GLY A 131 -42.80 8.60 7.97
C GLY A 131 -42.60 9.11 6.55
N LEU A 132 -42.10 10.33 6.40
CA LEU A 132 -41.73 10.92 5.11
C LEU A 132 -40.61 10.13 4.44
N ALA A 133 -39.54 9.82 5.19
CA ALA A 133 -38.43 9.03 4.66
C ALA A 133 -38.87 7.66 4.14
N ARG A 134 -39.79 6.99 4.85
CA ARG A 134 -40.36 5.71 4.40
C ARG A 134 -41.31 5.88 3.20
N ALA A 135 -42.08 6.95 3.13
CA ALA A 135 -43.00 7.21 2.03
C ALA A 135 -42.24 7.48 0.72
N TYR A 136 -41.30 8.44 0.73
CA TYR A 136 -40.49 8.78 -0.45
C TYR A 136 -39.59 7.63 -0.91
N GLY A 137 -38.86 7.01 0.02
CA GLY A 137 -38.01 5.85 -0.29
C GLY A 137 -38.79 4.56 -0.59
N GLY A 138 -40.09 4.52 -0.27
CA GLY A 138 -41.01 3.46 -0.66
C GLY A 138 -41.51 3.67 -2.09
N ALA A 139 -42.13 4.82 -2.36
CA ALA A 139 -42.66 5.17 -3.69
C ALA A 139 -41.59 5.10 -4.80
N ALA A 140 -40.39 5.64 -4.54
CA ALA A 140 -39.28 5.56 -5.49
C ALA A 140 -38.83 4.11 -5.76
N ARG A 141 -38.81 3.27 -4.72
CA ARG A 141 -38.38 1.88 -4.84
C ARG A 141 -39.40 1.03 -5.56
N ASP A 142 -40.68 1.22 -5.27
CA ASP A 142 -41.76 0.49 -5.93
C ASP A 142 -41.82 0.86 -7.41
N CYS A 143 -41.64 2.15 -7.74
CA CYS A 143 -41.55 2.64 -9.12
C CYS A 143 -40.39 1.98 -9.88
N VAL A 144 -39.18 2.02 -9.34
CA VAL A 144 -37.99 1.42 -9.96
C VAL A 144 -38.09 -0.10 -10.12
N ARG A 145 -38.76 -0.78 -9.19
CA ARG A 145 -38.97 -2.23 -9.26
C ARG A 145 -39.98 -2.64 -10.33
N ALA A 146 -40.99 -1.79 -10.56
CA ALA A 146 -41.99 -2.01 -11.59
C ALA A 146 -41.50 -1.58 -13.00
N ALA A 147 -40.55 -0.66 -13.07
CA ALA A 147 -40.01 -0.14 -14.33
C ALA A 147 -39.23 -1.20 -15.13
N PRO A 148 -39.40 -1.27 -16.47
CA PRO A 148 -38.58 -2.10 -17.34
C PRO A 148 -37.10 -1.69 -17.27
N LYS A 149 -36.20 -2.65 -17.07
CA LYS A 149 -34.77 -2.41 -16.90
C LYS A 149 -33.99 -2.84 -18.15
N ALA A 150 -32.98 -2.06 -18.52
CA ALA A 150 -32.07 -2.34 -19.61
C ALA A 150 -30.62 -2.45 -19.11
N PHE A 151 -29.81 -3.16 -19.88
CA PHE A 151 -28.44 -3.49 -19.55
C PHE A 151 -27.49 -2.71 -20.45
N VAL A 152 -26.54 -1.96 -19.86
CA VAL A 152 -25.62 -1.10 -20.62
C VAL A 152 -24.18 -1.58 -20.49
N GLN A 153 -23.53 -1.85 -21.63
CA GLN A 153 -22.12 -2.23 -21.74
C GLN A 153 -21.23 -1.00 -21.60
N ALA A 154 -20.33 -1.03 -20.62
CA ALA A 154 -19.42 0.09 -20.38
C ALA A 154 -18.45 0.31 -21.56
N LYS A 155 -18.29 1.57 -21.96
CA LYS A 155 -17.29 2.01 -22.95
C LYS A 155 -16.10 2.63 -22.24
N VAL A 156 -14.90 2.44 -22.78
CA VAL A 156 -13.66 3.03 -22.28
C VAL A 156 -13.05 3.96 -23.33
N GLN A 157 -12.35 4.99 -22.84
CA GLN A 157 -11.52 5.82 -23.68
C GLN A 157 -10.07 5.36 -23.67
N LEU A 158 -9.48 5.27 -24.85
CA LEU A 158 -8.08 4.96 -25.08
C LEU A 158 -7.41 6.17 -25.74
N ALA A 159 -6.10 6.29 -25.60
CA ALA A 159 -5.32 7.26 -26.35
C ALA A 159 -4.28 6.53 -27.17
N ALA A 160 -4.20 6.79 -28.47
CA ALA A 160 -3.15 6.26 -29.35
C ALA A 160 -2.24 7.40 -29.81
N VAL A 161 -0.93 7.15 -29.87
CA VAL A 161 0.00 8.04 -30.58
C VAL A 161 0.58 7.25 -31.73
N THR A 162 0.21 7.62 -32.96
CA THR A 162 0.60 6.92 -34.18
C THR A 162 1.43 7.81 -35.09
N PRO A 163 2.51 7.31 -35.70
CA PRO A 163 3.09 7.93 -36.88
C PRO A 163 2.02 8.09 -37.99
N PHE A 164 2.12 9.16 -38.79
CA PHE A 164 1.18 9.41 -39.88
C PHE A 164 1.10 8.24 -40.88
N ASP A 165 2.22 7.58 -41.17
CA ASP A 165 2.31 6.42 -42.08
C ASP A 165 1.70 5.12 -41.51
N ARG A 166 1.21 5.13 -40.27
CA ARG A 166 0.51 4.01 -39.62
C ARG A 166 -0.93 4.33 -39.23
N LEU A 167 -1.38 5.56 -39.49
CA LEU A 167 -2.71 6.05 -39.15
C LEU A 167 -3.83 5.22 -39.83
N GLY A 168 -3.68 4.90 -41.12
CA GLY A 168 -4.63 4.04 -41.84
C GLY A 168 -4.74 2.63 -41.27
N THR A 169 -3.64 2.07 -40.76
CA THR A 169 -3.64 0.77 -40.09
C THR A 169 -4.40 0.81 -38.77
N VAL A 170 -4.29 1.92 -38.02
CA VAL A 170 -5.03 2.13 -36.77
C VAL A 170 -6.54 2.19 -37.05
N TYR A 171 -7.00 2.99 -38.02
CA TYR A 171 -8.44 3.05 -38.35
C TYR A 171 -9.03 1.71 -38.80
N ASN A 172 -8.29 0.93 -39.60
CA ASN A 172 -8.74 -0.40 -39.99
C ASN A 172 -8.94 -1.32 -38.78
N MET A 173 -8.10 -1.19 -37.74
CA MET A 173 -8.29 -1.95 -36.51
C MET A 173 -9.48 -1.42 -35.70
N LEU A 174 -9.69 -0.11 -35.61
CA LEU A 174 -10.87 0.45 -34.92
C LEU A 174 -12.17 -0.09 -35.52
N ALA A 175 -12.30 -0.06 -36.85
CA ALA A 175 -13.47 -0.56 -37.55
C ALA A 175 -13.71 -2.07 -37.31
N LYS A 176 -12.63 -2.87 -37.29
CA LYS A 176 -12.70 -4.32 -37.08
C LYS A 176 -13.22 -4.71 -35.68
N TYR A 177 -12.99 -3.86 -34.68
CA TYR A 177 -13.35 -4.11 -33.28
C TYR A 177 -14.52 -3.25 -32.80
N GLY A 178 -15.27 -2.62 -33.71
CA GLY A 178 -16.42 -1.78 -33.35
C GLY A 178 -16.05 -0.53 -32.53
N ALA A 179 -14.79 -0.10 -32.56
CA ALA A 179 -14.32 1.09 -31.87
C ALA A 179 -14.36 2.33 -32.77
N ALA A 180 -14.48 3.51 -32.16
CA ALA A 180 -14.56 4.78 -32.87
C ALA A 180 -13.33 5.65 -32.56
N ALA A 181 -12.85 6.38 -33.57
CA ALA A 181 -11.93 7.49 -33.35
C ALA A 181 -12.72 8.74 -32.94
N GLY A 182 -12.20 9.46 -31.94
CA GLY A 182 -12.66 10.76 -31.47
C GLY A 182 -11.72 11.86 -31.98
N GLU A 183 -11.35 12.80 -31.10
CA GLU A 183 -10.49 13.93 -31.48
C GLU A 183 -9.07 13.51 -31.90
N GLU A 184 -8.54 14.23 -32.90
CA GLU A 184 -7.23 13.99 -33.48
C GLU A 184 -6.34 15.23 -33.40
N GLU A 185 -5.11 15.07 -32.95
CA GLU A 185 -4.12 16.13 -32.84
C GLU A 185 -2.87 15.78 -33.65
N TYR A 186 -2.61 16.55 -34.72
CA TYR A 186 -1.44 16.40 -35.57
C TYR A 186 -0.26 17.16 -35.00
N GLN A 187 0.83 16.46 -34.72
CA GLN A 187 2.02 17.02 -34.09
C GLN A 187 3.10 17.36 -35.13
N PRO A 188 3.88 18.44 -34.92
CA PRO A 188 4.98 18.83 -35.82
C PRO A 188 6.08 17.77 -36.00
N ASN A 189 6.12 16.75 -35.14
CA ASN A 189 7.05 15.62 -35.20
C ASN A 189 6.59 14.47 -36.12
N GLY A 190 5.51 14.66 -36.90
CA GLY A 190 4.97 13.66 -37.81
C GLY A 190 4.12 12.57 -37.15
N LYS A 191 3.69 12.77 -35.90
CA LYS A 191 2.79 11.87 -35.16
C LYS A 191 1.40 12.47 -35.04
N VAL A 192 0.42 11.60 -34.88
CA VAL A 192 -0.99 11.92 -34.65
C VAL A 192 -1.38 11.31 -33.30
N ARG A 193 -1.96 12.13 -32.42
CA ARG A 193 -2.59 11.64 -31.20
C ARG A 193 -4.09 11.47 -31.48
N LEU A 194 -4.63 10.29 -31.16
CA LEU A 194 -6.04 9.94 -31.33
C LEU A 194 -6.65 9.62 -29.98
N LEU A 195 -7.80 10.19 -29.67
CA LEU A 195 -8.69 9.64 -28.64
C LEU A 195 -9.57 8.57 -29.30
N LEU A 196 -9.72 7.42 -28.64
CA LEU A 196 -10.47 6.29 -29.15
C LEU A 196 -11.53 5.89 -28.13
N THR A 197 -12.68 5.44 -28.60
CA THR A 197 -13.72 4.86 -27.75
C THR A 197 -13.96 3.42 -28.15
N ALA A 198 -13.89 2.49 -27.20
CA ALA A 198 -14.12 1.06 -27.42
C ALA A 198 -14.98 0.47 -26.30
N ASP A 199 -15.64 -0.64 -26.56
CA ASP A 199 -16.31 -1.40 -25.51
C ASP A 199 -15.26 -1.97 -24.55
N ALA A 200 -15.54 -1.95 -23.24
CA ALA A 200 -14.56 -2.25 -22.19
C ALA A 200 -13.96 -3.67 -22.31
N ASP A 201 -14.77 -4.63 -22.76
CA ASP A 201 -14.38 -6.02 -22.99
C ASP A 201 -13.53 -6.21 -24.26
N GLN A 202 -13.64 -5.30 -25.23
CA GLN A 202 -12.87 -5.31 -26.48
C GLN A 202 -11.58 -4.49 -26.41
N ALA A 203 -11.45 -3.61 -25.41
CA ALA A 203 -10.36 -2.66 -25.29
C ALA A 203 -8.97 -3.33 -25.31
N GLU A 204 -8.75 -4.38 -24.52
CA GLU A 204 -7.46 -5.08 -24.49
C GLU A 204 -7.15 -5.85 -25.78
N GLN A 205 -8.19 -6.32 -26.48
CA GLN A 205 -8.00 -7.04 -27.74
C GLN A 205 -7.67 -6.06 -28.88
N LEU A 206 -8.34 -4.91 -28.91
CA LEU A 206 -8.06 -3.82 -29.82
C LEU A 206 -6.63 -3.27 -29.64
N GLN A 207 -6.18 -3.07 -28.40
CA GLN A 207 -4.80 -2.63 -28.12
C GLN A 207 -3.76 -3.58 -28.69
N ARG A 208 -3.94 -4.89 -28.47
CA ARG A 208 -3.04 -5.92 -29.00
C ARG A 208 -3.07 -5.94 -30.52
N ALA A 209 -4.26 -5.89 -31.12
CA ALA A 209 -4.41 -5.87 -32.57
C ALA A 209 -3.72 -4.64 -33.21
N ILE A 210 -3.82 -3.46 -32.59
CA ILE A 210 -3.12 -2.25 -33.08
C ILE A 210 -1.60 -2.39 -32.90
N ALA A 211 -1.12 -2.90 -31.77
CA ALA A 211 0.30 -3.12 -31.55
C ALA A 211 0.88 -4.12 -32.56
N ASP A 212 0.21 -5.25 -32.79
CA ASP A 212 0.63 -6.28 -33.74
C ASP A 212 0.61 -5.76 -35.18
N ALA A 213 -0.49 -5.13 -35.60
CA ALA A 213 -0.65 -4.58 -36.95
C ALA A 213 0.36 -3.46 -37.26
N THR A 214 0.92 -2.82 -36.23
CA THR A 214 1.90 -1.73 -36.39
C THR A 214 3.33 -2.15 -36.04
N SER A 215 3.56 -3.45 -35.79
CA SER A 215 4.87 -3.99 -35.35
C SER A 215 5.42 -3.29 -34.10
N GLY A 216 4.54 -2.95 -33.16
CA GLY A 216 4.86 -2.29 -31.90
C GLY A 216 5.15 -0.78 -32.02
N LYS A 217 4.97 -0.18 -33.21
CA LYS A 217 5.22 1.25 -33.42
C LYS A 217 4.13 2.16 -32.88
N VAL A 218 2.93 1.61 -32.65
CA VAL A 218 1.80 2.31 -32.05
C VAL A 218 1.43 1.62 -30.75
N CYS A 219 1.43 2.39 -29.66
CA CYS A 219 0.94 1.96 -28.36
C CYS A 219 -0.36 2.70 -28.05
N VAL A 220 -1.34 1.97 -27.55
CA VAL A 220 -2.68 2.48 -27.24
C VAL A 220 -2.97 2.22 -25.78
N PRO A 221 -2.52 3.04 -24.83
CA PRO A 221 -2.91 2.87 -23.44
C PRO A 221 -4.42 3.06 -23.21
N ILE A 222 -4.98 2.30 -22.25
CA ILE A 222 -6.27 2.64 -21.62
C ILE A 222 -6.01 3.90 -20.81
N SER A 223 -6.82 4.94 -21.02
CA SER A 223 -6.73 6.14 -20.21
C SER A 223 -7.59 5.95 -18.96
N PRO A 224 -7.01 5.77 -17.75
CA PRO A 224 -7.73 6.18 -16.55
C PRO A 224 -7.83 7.71 -16.60
N LEU A 225 -8.93 8.29 -16.09
CA LEU A 225 -8.98 9.74 -15.86
C LEU A 225 -7.71 10.16 -15.09
N TYR A 226 -7.02 11.15 -15.65
CA TYR A 226 -5.60 11.44 -15.46
C TYR A 226 -5.38 12.40 -14.29
N GLN A 227 -4.61 11.98 -13.27
CA GLN A 227 -3.75 12.87 -12.47
C GLN A 227 -2.45 12.13 -12.10
N GLY A 228 -1.30 12.59 -12.62
CA GLY A 228 0.04 12.21 -12.14
C GLY A 228 0.73 11.05 -12.87
N GLY A 229 1.50 11.36 -13.92
CA GLY A 229 2.11 10.38 -14.83
C GLY A 229 3.13 9.39 -14.24
N GLN A 230 3.05 8.13 -14.68
CA GLN A 230 4.02 7.41 -15.54
C GLN A 230 3.56 5.94 -15.76
N TYR A 231 3.59 5.46 -17.01
CA TYR A 231 3.18 4.09 -17.39
C TYR A 231 4.27 3.04 -17.07
N PRO A 232 3.93 1.89 -16.47
CA PRO A 232 4.76 0.68 -16.49
C PRO A 232 4.65 -0.05 -17.84
N GLN A 233 5.79 -0.44 -18.42
CA GLN A 233 5.93 -1.14 -19.71
C GLN A 233 5.58 -2.65 -19.69
N ASP A 234 4.85 -3.15 -18.70
CA ASP A 234 4.40 -4.54 -18.67
C ASP A 234 2.91 -4.60 -18.35
N LEU A 235 2.06 -4.43 -19.37
CA LEU A 235 0.63 -4.67 -19.27
C LEU A 235 0.26 -5.95 -20.02
N ARG A 236 0.76 -7.08 -19.53
CA ARG A 236 -0.12 -8.24 -19.39
C ARG A 236 -0.77 -8.08 -18.03
N THR A 237 -1.93 -7.43 -17.95
CA THR A 237 -2.72 -7.42 -16.72
C THR A 237 -3.56 -8.69 -16.69
N PRO A 238 -3.30 -9.67 -15.81
CA PRO A 238 -4.41 -10.40 -15.23
C PRO A 238 -5.26 -9.36 -14.49
N VAL A 239 -6.56 -9.29 -14.79
CA VAL A 239 -7.53 -8.49 -14.03
C VAL A 239 -7.42 -8.91 -12.57
N SER A 240 -6.76 -8.07 -11.76
CA SER A 240 -6.60 -8.30 -10.33
C SER A 240 -7.75 -7.59 -9.62
N VAL A 241 -8.70 -8.34 -9.07
CA VAL A 241 -9.81 -7.78 -8.28
C VAL A 241 -9.36 -7.63 -6.83
N GLY A 242 -9.32 -6.40 -6.33
CA GLY A 242 -9.02 -6.12 -4.93
C GLY A 242 -10.26 -6.26 -4.04
N LEU A 243 -10.18 -7.06 -2.97
CA LEU A 243 -11.21 -7.11 -1.94
C LEU A 243 -10.98 -5.99 -0.93
N LEU A 244 -12.01 -5.16 -0.68
CA LEU A 244 -11.96 -4.13 0.36
C LEU A 244 -12.02 -4.75 1.75
N GLN A 245 -10.85 -5.13 2.26
CA GLN A 245 -10.71 -5.73 3.59
C GLN A 245 -11.16 -4.78 4.69
N THR A 246 -11.11 -3.46 4.51
CA THR A 246 -11.53 -2.48 5.53
C THR A 246 -13.00 -2.61 5.97
N LYS A 247 -13.84 -3.35 5.22
CA LYS A 247 -15.21 -3.71 5.61
C LYS A 247 -15.32 -5.03 6.40
N LEU A 248 -14.24 -5.80 6.45
CA LEU A 248 -14.04 -7.04 7.21
C LEU A 248 -13.22 -6.75 8.48
N ASN A 249 -13.73 -5.90 9.36
CA ASN A 249 -13.00 -5.39 10.53
C ASN A 249 -13.69 -5.66 11.88
N LYS A 250 -14.54 -6.69 11.97
CA LYS A 250 -15.28 -7.02 13.20
C LYS A 250 -14.54 -8.00 14.10
N VAL A 251 -14.73 -7.85 15.41
CA VAL A 251 -14.55 -8.94 16.38
C VAL A 251 -15.74 -9.89 16.23
N LEU A 252 -15.47 -11.17 16.01
CA LEU A 252 -16.49 -12.19 15.83
C LEU A 252 -16.76 -12.96 17.13
N ALA A 253 -15.73 -13.21 17.94
CA ALA A 253 -15.86 -13.87 19.24
C ALA A 253 -14.68 -13.55 20.15
N VAL A 254 -14.90 -13.62 21.47
CA VAL A 254 -13.87 -13.50 22.50
C VAL A 254 -14.04 -14.63 23.51
N ASP A 255 -13.02 -15.46 23.70
CA ASP A 255 -12.99 -16.50 24.72
C ASP A 255 -11.93 -16.17 25.77
N LYS A 256 -12.38 -15.67 26.92
CA LYS A 256 -11.50 -15.30 28.03
C LYS A 256 -10.92 -16.50 28.80
N LYS A 257 -11.52 -17.69 28.68
CA LYS A 257 -11.01 -18.91 29.32
C LYS A 257 -9.86 -19.48 28.49
N ALA A 258 -10.06 -19.57 27.18
CA ALA A 258 -9.06 -20.03 26.24
C ALA A 258 -8.04 -18.94 25.84
N TRP A 259 -8.25 -17.70 26.29
CA TRP A 259 -7.46 -16.52 25.92
C TRP A 259 -7.39 -16.29 24.40
N THR A 260 -8.49 -16.58 23.68
CA THR A 260 -8.56 -16.41 22.23
C THR A 260 -9.50 -15.29 21.79
N MET A 261 -9.20 -14.66 20.65
CA MET A 261 -10.06 -13.67 20.02
C MET A 261 -10.20 -13.98 18.53
N ARG A 262 -11.44 -14.17 18.08
CA ARG A 262 -11.77 -14.36 16.66
C ARG A 262 -12.08 -13.03 16.01
N VAL A 263 -11.33 -12.66 14.98
CA VAL A 263 -11.41 -11.36 14.31
C VAL A 263 -11.42 -11.51 12.79
N GLN A 264 -11.97 -10.50 12.13
CA GLN A 264 -11.90 -10.42 10.67
C GLN A 264 -10.57 -9.80 10.19
N PRO A 265 -10.08 -10.18 8.99
CA PRO A 265 -8.72 -9.93 8.53
C PRO A 265 -8.40 -8.47 8.20
N GLY A 266 -9.42 -7.66 7.96
CA GLY A 266 -9.26 -6.25 7.64
C GLY A 266 -9.26 -5.32 8.84
N MET A 267 -9.44 -5.87 10.05
CA MET A 267 -9.17 -5.13 11.28
C MET A 267 -7.72 -4.65 11.27
N ARG A 268 -7.47 -3.42 11.72
CA ARG A 268 -6.12 -2.90 11.90
C ARG A 268 -5.49 -3.53 13.14
N TYR A 269 -4.17 -3.64 13.17
CA TYR A 269 -3.48 -4.16 14.34
C TYR A 269 -3.73 -3.28 15.58
N THR A 270 -3.83 -1.95 15.44
CA THR A 270 -4.24 -1.06 16.53
C THR A 270 -5.65 -1.36 17.06
N GLU A 271 -6.61 -1.59 16.18
CA GLU A 271 -7.99 -1.96 16.57
C GLU A 271 -8.00 -3.28 17.35
N LEU A 272 -7.26 -4.29 16.88
CA LEU A 272 -7.10 -5.56 17.59
C LEU A 272 -6.53 -5.36 19.01
N LEU A 273 -5.46 -4.57 19.14
CA LEU A 273 -4.83 -4.28 20.42
C LEU A 273 -5.80 -3.60 21.40
N GLN A 274 -6.61 -2.66 20.90
CA GLN A 274 -7.63 -1.96 21.69
C GLN A 274 -8.75 -2.91 22.13
N GLU A 275 -9.27 -3.74 21.22
CA GLU A 275 -10.33 -4.71 21.54
C GLU A 275 -9.82 -5.79 22.52
N ALA A 276 -8.58 -6.25 22.36
CA ALA A 276 -7.91 -7.14 23.32
C ALA A 276 -7.84 -6.49 24.70
N GLN A 277 -7.41 -5.23 24.78
CA GLN A 277 -7.35 -4.48 26.04
C GLN A 277 -8.72 -4.35 26.69
N LYS A 278 -9.78 -4.02 25.94
CA LYS A 278 -11.17 -3.99 26.43
C LYS A 278 -11.63 -5.33 26.99
N ALA A 279 -11.17 -6.43 26.41
CA ALA A 279 -11.46 -7.78 26.89
C ALA A 279 -10.65 -8.17 28.15
N GLY A 280 -9.66 -7.37 28.57
CA GLY A 280 -8.73 -7.68 29.66
C GLY A 280 -7.57 -8.57 29.21
N MET A 281 -7.23 -8.53 27.93
CA MET A 281 -6.21 -9.36 27.28
C MET A 281 -5.12 -8.48 26.64
N SER A 282 -3.94 -9.05 26.37
CA SER A 282 -2.88 -8.38 25.62
C SER A 282 -2.14 -9.36 24.70
N VAL A 283 -1.58 -8.86 23.60
CA VAL A 283 -0.66 -9.67 22.77
C VAL A 283 0.70 -9.85 23.47
N GLN A 284 1.46 -10.86 23.07
CA GLN A 284 2.77 -11.13 23.65
C GLN A 284 3.78 -10.02 23.36
N ILE A 285 4.63 -9.72 24.36
CA ILE A 285 5.69 -8.73 24.25
C ILE A 285 6.64 -9.11 23.10
N GLY A 286 6.83 -8.20 22.15
CA GLY A 286 7.66 -8.41 20.96
C GLY A 286 6.93 -8.76 19.66
N THR A 287 5.66 -9.16 19.73
CA THR A 287 4.80 -9.34 18.54
C THR A 287 4.26 -8.05 17.93
N PRO A 288 4.05 -6.94 18.69
CA PRO A 288 3.56 -5.71 18.10
C PRO A 288 4.47 -5.16 17.01
N THR A 289 3.89 -4.89 15.84
CA THR A 289 4.57 -4.16 14.78
C THR A 289 4.73 -2.70 15.19
N ALA A 290 5.91 -2.12 14.95
CA ALA A 290 6.15 -0.71 15.26
C ALA A 290 5.14 0.21 14.54
N TYR A 291 4.74 -0.17 13.32
CA TYR A 291 3.63 0.44 12.60
C TYR A 291 2.38 -0.44 12.71
N ALA A 292 1.40 0.00 13.50
CA ALA A 292 0.21 -0.81 13.84
C ALA A 292 -1.07 -0.43 13.05
N GLY A 293 -0.98 0.56 12.15
CA GLY A 293 -2.09 0.97 11.28
C GLY A 293 -2.41 -0.01 10.13
N LEU A 294 -1.68 -1.13 10.03
CA LEU A 294 -1.83 -2.14 8.99
C LEU A 294 -2.98 -3.11 9.31
N THR A 295 -3.64 -3.64 8.28
CA THR A 295 -4.63 -4.72 8.45
C THR A 295 -3.95 -6.01 8.91
N LEU A 296 -4.64 -6.83 9.70
CA LEU A 296 -4.12 -8.11 10.16
C LEU A 296 -3.71 -9.04 9.02
N ALA A 297 -4.50 -9.10 7.95
CA ALA A 297 -4.14 -9.86 6.75
C ALA A 297 -2.89 -9.32 6.05
N GLY A 298 -2.69 -7.99 6.01
CA GLY A 298 -1.47 -7.41 5.44
C GLY A 298 -0.23 -7.73 6.28
N VAL A 299 -0.34 -7.60 7.60
CA VAL A 299 0.74 -7.98 8.54
C VAL A 299 1.07 -9.46 8.38
N LEU A 300 0.07 -10.33 8.29
CA LEU A 300 0.28 -11.75 8.06
C LEU A 300 0.91 -12.04 6.70
N ALA A 301 0.32 -11.58 5.60
CA ALA A 301 0.82 -11.83 4.26
C ALA A 301 2.29 -11.42 4.06
N THR A 302 2.76 -10.42 4.81
CA THR A 302 4.12 -9.89 4.72
C THR A 302 5.06 -10.37 5.83
N THR A 303 4.62 -11.31 6.67
CA THR A 303 5.38 -11.84 7.83
C THR A 303 5.75 -10.77 8.87
N GLY A 304 4.86 -9.79 9.05
CA GLY A 304 5.04 -8.68 9.97
C GLY A 304 5.35 -9.11 11.39
N HIS A 305 6.30 -8.40 11.98
CA HIS A 305 6.94 -8.75 13.24
C HIS A 305 7.39 -7.50 14.02
N GLY A 306 7.52 -7.65 15.33
CA GLY A 306 8.11 -6.67 16.24
C GLY A 306 9.58 -6.97 16.51
N SER A 307 9.97 -7.02 17.79
CA SER A 307 11.32 -7.43 18.23
C SER A 307 11.20 -8.24 19.52
N GLY A 308 11.92 -9.34 19.64
CA GLY A 308 11.91 -10.18 20.82
C GLY A 308 13.05 -11.20 20.75
N ASP A 309 14.09 -11.02 21.56
CA ASP A 309 15.22 -11.96 21.53
C ASP A 309 14.80 -13.31 22.12
N ARG A 310 14.78 -14.36 21.30
CA ARG A 310 14.35 -15.73 21.66
C ARG A 310 12.91 -15.85 22.18
N VAL A 311 12.11 -14.82 21.93
CA VAL A 311 10.68 -14.81 22.26
C VAL A 311 9.86 -14.49 21.02
N THR A 312 8.57 -14.77 21.10
CA THR A 312 7.62 -14.53 20.01
C THR A 312 7.75 -13.10 19.49
N SER A 313 7.98 -13.00 18.18
CA SER A 313 8.25 -11.71 17.53
C SER A 313 7.42 -11.52 16.27
N ALA A 314 6.89 -12.59 15.67
CA ALA A 314 6.01 -12.51 14.51
C ALA A 314 4.56 -12.77 14.91
N ILE A 315 3.63 -12.07 14.26
CA ILE A 315 2.19 -12.28 14.52
C ILE A 315 1.72 -13.69 14.13
N TRP A 316 2.40 -14.34 13.18
CA TRP A 316 2.10 -15.73 12.78
C TRP A 316 2.20 -16.73 13.92
N GLU A 317 3.05 -16.44 14.89
CA GLU A 317 3.27 -17.31 16.05
C GLU A 317 2.10 -17.23 17.07
N THR A 318 1.17 -16.27 16.92
CA THR A 318 0.02 -16.12 17.82
C THR A 318 -1.29 -16.67 17.25
N LEU A 319 -1.27 -17.22 16.04
CA LEU A 319 -2.45 -17.82 15.39
C LEU A 319 -2.74 -19.23 15.94
N VAL A 320 -3.99 -19.49 16.33
CA VAL A 320 -4.49 -20.86 16.60
C VAL A 320 -5.41 -21.41 15.53
N GLU A 321 -5.99 -20.55 14.73
CA GLU A 321 -6.88 -20.96 13.66
C GLU A 321 -6.92 -19.87 12.60
N ILE A 322 -6.97 -20.29 11.35
CA ILE A 322 -7.24 -19.42 10.22
C ILE A 322 -8.29 -20.08 9.35
N VAL A 323 -9.34 -19.33 9.02
CA VAL A 323 -10.24 -19.65 7.91
C VAL A 323 -9.65 -19.02 6.67
N TRP A 324 -9.65 -19.71 5.55
CA TRP A 324 -9.15 -19.21 4.28
C TRP A 324 -9.98 -19.78 3.13
N VAL A 325 -9.80 -19.25 1.92
CA VAL A 325 -10.50 -19.76 0.74
C VAL A 325 -9.49 -20.13 -0.33
N ASP A 326 -9.73 -21.27 -0.96
CA ASP A 326 -8.91 -21.80 -2.03
C ASP A 326 -9.28 -21.24 -3.41
N GLY A 327 -8.48 -21.53 -4.43
CA GLY A 327 -8.69 -21.05 -5.80
C GLY A 327 -9.94 -21.61 -6.48
N LYS A 328 -10.67 -22.52 -5.81
CA LYS A 328 -11.98 -23.05 -6.24
C LYS A 328 -13.14 -22.36 -5.50
N GLY A 329 -12.87 -21.43 -4.60
CA GLY A 329 -13.87 -20.72 -3.81
C GLY A 329 -14.36 -21.49 -2.58
N GLN A 330 -13.68 -22.58 -2.18
CA GLN A 330 -14.06 -23.38 -1.01
C GLN A 330 -13.47 -22.80 0.27
N VAL A 331 -14.29 -22.71 1.31
CA VAL A 331 -13.87 -22.20 2.62
C VAL A 331 -13.25 -23.32 3.45
N HIS A 332 -12.01 -23.10 3.86
CA HIS A 332 -11.21 -24.01 4.69
C HIS A 332 -11.02 -23.41 6.07
N THR A 333 -10.87 -24.26 7.07
CA THR A 333 -10.42 -23.87 8.41
C THR A 333 -9.22 -24.72 8.74
N SER A 334 -8.12 -24.08 9.12
CA SER A 334 -6.88 -24.75 9.44
C SER A 334 -6.35 -24.29 10.79
N LYS A 335 -5.68 -25.19 11.51
CA LYS A 335 -5.10 -24.99 12.84
C LYS A 335 -3.61 -25.40 12.84
N PRO A 336 -2.77 -24.91 13.78
CA PRO A 336 -1.35 -25.29 13.91
C PRO A 336 -1.02 -26.79 13.80
N SER A 337 -1.95 -27.65 14.22
CA SER A 337 -1.80 -29.11 14.12
C SER A 337 -1.94 -29.68 12.71
N ASP A 338 -2.54 -28.93 11.77
CA ASP A 338 -2.89 -29.46 10.46
C ASP A 338 -1.67 -29.48 9.52
N PRO A 339 -1.48 -30.52 8.69
CA PRO A 339 -0.34 -30.62 7.77
C PRO A 339 -0.22 -29.45 6.77
N GLU A 340 -1.34 -28.80 6.51
CA GLU A 340 -1.51 -27.66 5.60
C GLU A 340 -1.36 -26.31 6.31
N PHE A 341 -1.38 -26.28 7.64
CA PHE A 341 -1.25 -25.06 8.41
C PHE A 341 0.22 -24.65 8.56
N VAL A 342 0.44 -23.36 8.37
CA VAL A 342 1.74 -22.72 8.46
C VAL A 342 1.88 -22.09 9.85
N GLY A 343 2.20 -22.88 10.87
CA GLY A 343 2.37 -22.37 12.24
C GLY A 343 2.45 -23.47 13.30
N MET A 344 3.18 -23.22 14.38
CA MET A 344 3.57 -24.22 15.39
C MET A 344 3.14 -23.83 16.81
N ASP A 345 3.33 -24.80 17.71
CA ASP A 345 2.92 -24.95 19.10
C ASP A 345 3.13 -23.76 20.07
N ILE A 346 2.12 -23.51 20.92
CA ILE A 346 1.92 -22.28 21.70
C ILE A 346 2.53 -22.36 23.12
N GLU A 347 2.72 -23.57 23.66
CA GLU A 347 3.13 -23.73 25.06
C GLU A 347 4.62 -23.39 25.32
N GLU A 348 5.46 -23.37 24.27
CA GLU A 348 6.86 -22.94 24.34
C GLU A 348 7.08 -21.42 24.09
N LEU A 349 6.03 -20.64 23.84
CA LEU A 349 6.10 -19.20 23.52
C LEU A 349 6.11 -18.28 24.75
N LEU A 350 6.09 -18.84 25.97
CA LEU A 350 5.84 -18.09 27.21
C LEU A 350 7.09 -17.74 28.03
N LYS A 351 8.29 -17.78 27.45
CA LYS A 351 9.53 -17.38 28.16
C LYS A 351 9.73 -15.86 28.00
N LEU A 352 9.88 -15.14 29.12
CA LEU A 352 10.07 -13.68 29.17
C LEU A 352 11.55 -13.34 28.97
N THR A 353 11.88 -12.43 28.06
CA THR A 353 13.26 -11.95 27.80
C THR A 353 13.19 -10.53 27.22
N PRO A 354 14.19 -9.66 27.42
CA PRO A 354 14.10 -8.27 26.98
C PRO A 354 13.98 -8.15 25.45
N HIS A 355 13.06 -7.31 25.02
CA HIS A 355 13.00 -6.75 23.67
C HIS A 355 14.14 -5.76 23.53
N ILE A 356 14.93 -5.89 22.47
CA ILE A 356 15.98 -4.95 22.11
C ILE A 356 15.73 -4.47 20.68
N LEU A 357 15.66 -3.16 20.50
CA LEU A 357 15.64 -2.51 19.19
C LEU A 357 16.80 -1.52 19.13
N ILE A 358 17.61 -1.59 18.07
CA ILE A 358 18.79 -0.74 17.91
C ILE A 358 18.63 0.12 16.66
N PHE A 359 18.80 1.42 16.82
CA PHE A 359 18.95 2.38 15.74
C PHE A 359 20.43 2.71 15.59
N TRP A 360 21.00 2.45 14.42
CA TRP A 360 22.42 2.60 14.17
C TRP A 360 22.69 3.41 12.90
N ARG A 361 23.64 4.34 12.97
CA ARG A 361 24.17 5.03 11.80
C ARG A 361 25.65 4.69 11.63
N PRO A 362 26.05 3.96 10.59
CA PRO A 362 27.42 3.46 10.47
C PRO A 362 28.42 4.52 10.00
N ASP A 363 27.94 5.62 9.42
CA ASP A 363 28.72 6.79 9.02
C ASP A 363 28.97 7.78 10.18
N ILE A 364 28.42 7.52 11.38
CA ILE A 364 28.73 8.23 12.62
C ILE A 364 29.03 7.23 13.75
N SER A 365 29.67 7.66 14.84
CA SER A 365 30.07 6.76 15.93
C SER A 365 29.00 6.53 17.00
N SER A 366 27.72 6.78 16.69
CA SER A 366 26.61 6.70 17.65
C SER A 366 25.53 5.69 17.26
N TYR A 367 24.89 5.13 18.27
CA TYR A 367 23.73 4.25 18.16
C TYR A 367 22.81 4.49 19.36
N LYS A 368 21.57 4.04 19.24
CA LYS A 368 20.59 4.08 20.33
C LYS A 368 19.93 2.73 20.46
N ALA A 369 19.85 2.22 21.69
CA ALA A 369 19.18 0.97 22.00
C ALA A 369 17.95 1.23 22.87
N TYR A 370 16.87 0.56 22.52
CA TYR A 370 15.59 0.58 23.21
C TYR A 370 15.42 -0.79 23.84
N MET A 371 15.22 -0.82 25.15
CA MET A 371 15.05 -2.04 25.91
C MET A 371 13.67 -2.06 26.54
N VAL A 372 12.88 -3.10 26.26
CA VAL A 372 11.57 -3.29 26.86
C VAL A 372 11.52 -4.63 27.58
N SER A 373 11.05 -4.61 28.82
CA SER A 373 10.85 -5.80 29.65
C SER A 373 9.47 -5.78 30.28
N PRO A 374 8.91 -6.95 30.65
CA PRO A 374 7.70 -7.00 31.46
C PRO A 374 7.87 -6.20 32.76
N ALA A 375 6.84 -5.44 33.13
CA ALA A 375 6.84 -4.72 34.39
C ALA A 375 6.77 -5.68 35.58
N ALA A 376 7.38 -5.32 36.70
CA ALA A 376 7.24 -6.07 37.94
C ALA A 376 5.78 -6.09 38.40
N LYS A 377 5.35 -7.15 39.09
CA LYS A 377 3.99 -7.23 39.63
C LYS A 377 3.75 -6.06 40.59
N GLY A 378 2.68 -5.29 40.36
CA GLY A 378 2.34 -4.11 41.16
C GLY A 378 3.07 -2.83 40.75
N ALA A 379 3.84 -2.84 39.65
CA ALA A 379 4.39 -1.63 39.07
C ALA A 379 3.26 -0.65 38.72
N LYS A 380 3.49 0.64 38.99
CA LYS A 380 2.58 1.70 38.60
C LYS A 380 2.56 1.80 37.08
N VAL A 381 1.38 1.60 36.49
CA VAL A 381 1.16 1.80 35.06
C VAL A 381 0.80 3.26 34.85
N GLU A 382 1.55 3.94 33.99
CA GLU A 382 1.31 5.31 33.57
C GLU A 382 0.62 5.32 32.20
N GLU A 383 -0.17 6.36 31.90
CA GLU A 383 -0.66 6.63 30.54
C GLU A 383 0.46 7.19 29.67
N ALA A 384 1.52 6.39 29.52
CA ALA A 384 2.66 6.71 28.70
C ALA A 384 2.38 6.35 27.24
N THR A 385 2.94 7.13 26.31
CA THR A 385 3.03 6.80 24.88
C THR A 385 4.49 6.60 24.51
N ALA A 386 4.78 5.59 23.69
CA ALA A 386 6.09 5.42 23.09
C ALA A 386 6.03 5.78 21.60
N THR A 387 6.95 6.64 21.16
CA THR A 387 7.17 6.95 19.76
C THR A 387 8.34 6.09 19.27
N LEU A 388 8.02 4.92 18.72
CA LEU A 388 9.03 4.03 18.15
C LEU A 388 9.47 4.45 16.74
N LEU A 389 8.65 5.24 16.06
CA LEU A 389 8.93 5.78 14.73
C LEU A 389 9.66 7.12 14.88
N PRO A 390 10.91 7.25 14.44
CA PRO A 390 11.65 8.51 14.55
C PRO A 390 10.92 9.65 13.84
N SER A 391 10.64 10.72 14.57
CA SER A 391 10.24 12.02 14.03
C SER A 391 11.47 12.90 13.81
N ILE A 392 11.43 13.71 12.76
CA ILE A 392 12.46 14.71 12.46
C ILE A 392 11.81 16.07 12.66
N GLU A 393 12.23 16.81 13.68
CA GLU A 393 11.73 18.15 13.97
C GLU A 393 12.11 19.12 12.84
N GLY A 394 11.19 19.98 12.39
CA GLY A 394 11.40 20.93 11.29
C GLY A 394 11.37 20.32 9.87
N ARG A 395 10.92 19.06 9.74
CA ARG A 395 10.81 18.32 8.47
C ARG A 395 9.91 18.97 7.42
N GLU A 396 8.88 19.72 7.80
CA GLU A 396 8.00 20.43 6.87
C GLU A 396 8.75 21.47 6.02
N LYS A 397 9.91 21.96 6.50
CA LYS A 397 10.80 22.88 5.75
C LYS A 397 11.89 22.16 4.96
N GLY A 398 11.98 20.83 5.07
CA GLY A 398 13.11 20.02 4.57
C GLY A 398 13.05 19.64 3.09
N ALA A 399 11.92 19.80 2.40
CA ALA A 399 11.73 19.38 1.01
C ALA A 399 12.81 19.92 0.05
N GLU A 400 13.11 21.22 0.14
CA GLU A 400 14.16 21.82 -0.71
C GLU A 400 15.56 21.38 -0.28
N ALA A 401 15.80 21.12 1.02
CA ALA A 401 17.05 20.52 1.46
C ALA A 401 17.24 19.09 0.88
N PHE A 402 16.20 18.25 0.84
CA PHE A 402 16.26 16.93 0.19
C PHE A 402 16.51 17.04 -1.31
N LYS A 403 15.89 18.01 -1.98
CA LYS A 403 16.06 18.27 -3.41
C LYS A 403 17.50 18.68 -3.74
N ILE A 404 18.07 19.54 -2.90
CA ILE A 404 19.47 19.97 -2.98
C ILE A 404 20.42 18.80 -2.72
N MET A 405 20.21 18.03 -1.64
CA MET A 405 21.04 16.85 -1.31
C MET A 405 21.03 15.81 -2.42
N SER A 406 19.89 15.63 -3.09
CA SER A 406 19.76 14.70 -4.22
C SER A 406 20.45 15.21 -5.49
N ARG A 407 20.83 16.49 -5.56
CA ARG A 407 21.58 17.09 -6.67
C ARG A 407 23.09 17.17 -6.40
N THR A 408 23.52 17.15 -5.14
CA THR A 408 24.93 17.21 -4.71
C THR A 408 25.52 15.81 -4.44
N LEU A 409 25.27 14.87 -5.35
CA LEU A 409 25.51 13.42 -5.18
C LEU A 409 26.97 13.00 -4.95
N SER A 410 27.93 13.87 -5.25
CA SER A 410 29.37 13.60 -5.18
C SER A 410 30.18 14.87 -4.90
N ASP A 411 29.55 15.88 -4.29
CA ASP A 411 30.23 17.09 -3.85
C ASP A 411 30.94 16.78 -2.51
N ASP A 412 32.21 17.18 -2.41
CA ASP A 412 33.10 16.93 -1.27
C ASP A 412 33.57 18.26 -0.63
N SER A 413 32.86 19.37 -0.88
CA SER A 413 33.19 20.69 -0.32
C SER A 413 32.89 20.81 1.18
N ASP A 414 33.68 21.63 1.90
CA ASP A 414 33.55 21.88 3.35
C ASP A 414 32.15 22.39 3.76
N ALA A 415 31.49 23.10 2.85
CA ALA A 415 30.13 23.59 3.06
C ALA A 415 29.07 22.48 3.24
N LEU A 416 29.37 21.23 2.89
CA LEU A 416 28.49 20.08 3.12
C LEU A 416 28.48 19.59 4.56
N GLU A 417 29.38 20.05 5.44
CA GLU A 417 29.22 19.82 6.89
C GLU A 417 27.86 20.36 7.37
N PHE A 418 27.43 21.51 6.82
CA PHE A 418 26.13 22.12 7.10
C PHE A 418 24.94 21.37 6.50
N LEU A 419 25.16 20.64 5.39
CA LEU A 419 24.14 19.82 4.71
C LEU A 419 24.26 18.33 5.07
N CYS A 420 25.15 17.97 6.01
CA CYS A 420 25.24 16.64 6.60
C CYS A 420 23.99 16.47 7.46
N PRO A 421 23.06 15.58 7.09
CA PRO A 421 21.87 15.33 7.92
C PRO A 421 22.21 14.60 9.22
N CYS A 422 23.50 14.43 9.49
CA CYS A 422 24.11 13.94 10.70
C CYS A 422 23.53 14.68 11.91
N ARG A 423 23.47 16.02 11.88
CA ARG A 423 22.85 16.81 12.97
C ARG A 423 21.33 16.59 13.10
N LEU A 424 20.61 16.48 11.98
CA LEU A 424 19.16 16.20 11.97
C LEU A 424 18.82 14.81 12.52
N THR A 425 19.65 13.81 12.17
CA THR A 425 19.47 12.42 12.60
C THR A 425 19.96 12.23 14.05
N GLU A 426 21.05 12.90 14.43
CA GLU A 426 21.61 12.89 15.78
C GLU A 426 20.64 13.52 16.80
N ALA A 427 19.96 14.60 16.44
CA ALA A 427 18.87 15.16 17.24
C ALA A 427 17.79 14.10 17.54
N SER A 428 17.36 13.35 16.51
CA SER A 428 16.39 12.26 16.64
C SER A 428 16.91 11.07 17.47
N LEU A 429 18.20 10.74 17.38
CA LEU A 429 18.83 9.74 18.25
C LEU A 429 18.97 10.25 19.70
N SER A 430 19.10 11.56 19.92
CA SER A 430 19.29 12.15 21.25
C SER A 430 17.99 12.49 22.01
N SER A 431 16.82 12.44 21.37
CA SER A 431 15.53 12.79 21.98
C SER A 431 14.95 11.65 22.85
N SER A 432 14.13 11.97 23.85
CA SER A 432 13.40 10.95 24.61
C SER A 432 12.37 10.25 23.72
N TRP A 433 12.18 8.94 23.90
CA TRP A 433 11.31 8.12 23.05
C TRP A 433 9.91 7.88 23.59
N ALA A 434 9.72 8.12 24.88
CA ALA A 434 8.41 8.02 25.51
C ALA A 434 7.98 9.39 26.02
N SER A 435 6.67 9.57 26.17
CA SER A 435 6.11 10.73 26.83
C SER A 435 5.04 10.33 27.83
N VAL A 436 4.95 11.08 28.92
CA VAL A 436 3.84 11.02 29.87
C VAL A 436 3.22 12.41 29.90
N ASN A 437 1.95 12.53 29.53
CA ASN A 437 1.25 13.83 29.41
C ASN A 437 2.02 14.84 28.54
N GLY A 438 2.58 14.37 27.40
CA GLY A 438 3.37 15.20 26.48
C GLY A 438 4.79 15.57 26.96
N THR A 439 5.19 15.16 28.18
CA THR A 439 6.55 15.39 28.68
C THR A 439 7.45 14.22 28.36
N GLY A 440 8.57 14.49 27.68
CA GLY A 440 9.57 13.49 27.30
C GLY A 440 10.18 12.73 28.49
N ARG A 441 10.29 11.40 28.38
CA ARG A 441 10.84 10.49 29.38
C ARG A 441 11.69 9.40 28.73
N TRP A 442 12.75 9.01 29.44
CA TRP A 442 13.65 7.93 29.02
C TRP A 442 13.21 6.56 29.52
N ASN A 443 12.55 6.52 30.68
CA ASN A 443 12.03 5.30 31.30
C ASN A 443 10.55 5.52 31.63
N VAL A 444 9.69 4.61 31.18
CA VAL A 444 8.24 4.63 31.43
C VAL A 444 7.72 3.21 31.61
N THR A 445 6.64 3.06 32.36
CA THR A 445 5.87 1.80 32.43
C THR A 445 4.48 2.06 31.89
N GLY A 446 4.10 1.37 30.82
CA GLY A 446 2.81 1.54 30.18
C GLY A 446 2.26 0.24 29.58
N PRO A 447 1.00 0.23 29.13
CA PRO A 447 0.41 -0.89 28.42
C PRO A 447 1.21 -1.29 27.18
N THR A 448 1.32 -2.58 26.87
CA THR A 448 2.14 -3.10 25.75
C THR A 448 1.78 -2.45 24.40
N ASN A 449 0.50 -2.21 24.14
CA ASN A 449 0.02 -1.53 22.94
C ASN A 449 0.48 -0.08 22.82
N MET A 450 0.66 0.63 23.94
CA MET A 450 1.14 2.01 23.94
C MET A 450 2.66 2.10 23.89
N MET A 451 3.35 1.03 24.33
CA MET A 451 4.80 0.97 24.45
C MET A 451 5.51 0.35 23.23
N GLN A 452 4.82 -0.50 22.47
CA GLN A 452 5.41 -1.27 21.37
C GLN A 452 4.74 -1.08 20.00
N ALA A 453 3.62 -0.36 19.95
CA ALA A 453 2.95 -0.01 18.71
C ALA A 453 2.75 1.51 18.65
N SER A 454 3.05 2.09 17.49
CA SER A 454 2.82 3.50 17.21
C SER A 454 2.00 3.63 15.92
N GLU A 455 1.16 4.66 15.85
CA GLU A 455 0.61 5.14 14.57
C GLU A 455 1.46 6.30 14.08
N CYS A 456 1.49 6.52 12.77
CA CYS A 456 2.14 7.70 12.21
C CYS A 456 1.24 8.92 12.40
N ASP A 457 1.77 9.94 13.05
CA ASP A 457 1.21 11.28 13.03
C ASP A 457 1.59 12.03 11.73
N GLU A 458 1.17 13.29 11.61
CA GLU A 458 1.55 14.18 10.51
C GLU A 458 3.03 14.53 10.48
N HIS A 459 3.80 14.16 11.52
CA HIS A 459 5.25 14.35 11.66
C HIS A 459 6.08 13.05 11.50
N CYS A 460 5.43 11.94 11.14
CA CYS A 460 6.03 10.62 10.92
C CYS A 460 6.64 10.46 9.52
N ASN A 461 7.85 9.89 9.41
CA ASN A 461 8.56 9.72 8.13
C ASN A 461 7.88 8.72 7.16
N TRP A 462 7.00 7.87 7.68
CA TRP A 462 6.20 6.91 6.91
C TRP A 462 4.82 7.46 6.52
N ASN A 463 4.50 8.71 6.89
CA ASN A 463 3.26 9.34 6.46
C ASN A 463 3.44 9.97 5.07
N GLU A 464 2.61 9.58 4.11
CA GLU A 464 2.70 10.00 2.70
C GLU A 464 1.98 11.32 2.37
N ASN A 465 1.43 12.01 3.39
CA ASN A 465 0.65 13.24 3.22
C ASN A 465 1.39 14.36 2.46
N GLU A 466 0.63 15.21 1.76
CA GLU A 466 1.10 16.28 0.85
C GLU A 466 2.06 17.30 1.49
N VAL A 467 2.07 17.41 2.82
CA VAL A 467 2.96 18.29 3.58
C VAL A 467 4.44 17.89 3.41
N PHE A 468 4.72 16.62 3.07
CA PHE A 468 6.07 16.08 2.95
C PHE A 468 6.39 15.62 1.52
N PHE A 469 7.36 16.29 0.88
CA PHE A 469 7.84 15.98 -0.48
C PHE A 469 8.95 14.89 -0.51
N GLY A 470 8.87 13.90 0.36
CA GLY A 470 9.79 12.76 0.44
C GLY A 470 9.06 11.44 0.75
N THR A 471 9.75 10.31 0.61
CA THR A 471 9.25 8.97 0.96
C THR A 471 10.36 8.20 1.67
N ALA A 472 10.03 7.53 2.79
CA ALA A 472 10.92 6.57 3.41
C ALA A 472 11.01 5.29 2.57
N GLN A 473 12.24 4.89 2.23
CA GLN A 473 12.52 3.63 1.57
C GLN A 473 13.14 2.68 2.58
N ASP A 474 12.38 1.63 2.89
CA ASP A 474 12.83 0.54 3.75
C ASP A 474 13.35 -0.62 2.92
N VAL A 475 14.43 -1.23 3.38
CA VAL A 475 14.91 -2.53 2.89
C VAL A 475 15.25 -3.33 4.13
N GLU A 476 14.74 -4.55 4.26
CA GLU A 476 15.00 -5.39 5.42
C GLU A 476 15.41 -6.81 5.04
N PHE A 477 16.33 -7.37 5.80
CA PHE A 477 16.76 -8.74 5.67
C PHE A 477 16.70 -9.44 7.01
N THR A 478 16.46 -10.75 6.99
CA THR A 478 16.58 -11.61 8.17
C THR A 478 17.78 -12.52 8.02
N ALA A 479 18.66 -12.54 9.01
CA ALA A 479 19.89 -13.33 9.05
C ALA A 479 19.98 -14.11 10.36
N GLU A 480 20.86 -15.11 10.44
CA GLU A 480 21.13 -15.81 11.70
C GLU A 480 22.01 -14.94 12.61
N PHE A 481 21.77 -14.94 13.93
CA PHE A 481 22.51 -14.10 14.87
C PHE A 481 24.02 -14.32 14.81
N SER A 482 24.47 -15.55 14.55
CA SER A 482 25.89 -15.88 14.40
C SER A 482 26.59 -15.09 13.29
N GLN A 483 25.82 -14.58 12.31
CA GLN A 483 26.34 -13.79 11.19
C GLN A 483 26.45 -12.29 11.51
N LEU A 484 25.77 -11.80 12.56
CA LEU A 484 25.63 -10.37 12.85
C LEU A 484 26.98 -9.66 13.02
N GLY A 485 27.90 -10.25 13.77
CA GLY A 485 29.22 -9.63 14.00
C GLY A 485 30.02 -9.45 12.71
N ALA A 486 30.02 -10.47 11.85
CA ALA A 486 30.68 -10.40 10.54
C ALA A 486 29.99 -9.37 9.64
N TRP A 487 28.66 -9.33 9.62
CA TRP A 487 27.89 -8.37 8.84
C TRP A 487 28.16 -6.91 9.26
N ILE A 488 28.21 -6.62 10.56
CA ILE A 488 28.57 -5.28 11.08
C ILE A 488 29.97 -4.87 10.62
N SER A 489 30.93 -5.79 10.66
CA SER A 489 32.31 -5.53 10.20
C SER A 489 32.34 -5.16 8.71
N ASP A 490 31.60 -5.91 7.91
CA ASP A 490 31.44 -5.68 6.48
C ASP A 490 30.76 -4.34 6.16
N VAL A 491 29.71 -3.96 6.90
CA VAL A 491 29.06 -2.64 6.77
C VAL A 491 30.07 -1.53 7.07
N LYS A 492 30.85 -1.65 8.15
CA LYS A 492 31.90 -0.68 8.47
C LYS A 492 32.97 -0.59 7.38
N LYS A 493 33.34 -1.73 6.78
CA LYS A 493 34.25 -1.77 5.63
C LYS A 493 33.68 -1.02 4.42
N VAL A 494 32.42 -1.26 4.07
CA VAL A 494 31.71 -0.53 3.00
C VAL A 494 31.74 0.97 3.26
N ILE A 495 31.37 1.42 4.46
CA ILE A 495 31.40 2.85 4.80
C ILE A 495 32.81 3.43 4.67
N LYS A 496 33.82 2.74 5.20
CA LYS A 496 35.21 3.20 5.13
C LYS A 496 35.74 3.31 3.70
N GLU A 497 35.53 2.28 2.89
CA GLU A 497 36.16 2.15 1.57
C GLU A 497 35.32 2.76 0.44
N GLU A 498 33.99 2.67 0.52
CA GLU A 498 33.09 3.19 -0.51
C GLU A 498 32.67 4.63 -0.24
N LEU A 499 32.12 4.90 0.95
CA LEU A 499 31.61 6.24 1.28
C LEU A 499 32.79 7.18 1.49
N PHE A 500 33.71 6.87 2.41
CA PHE A 500 34.81 7.76 2.75
C PHE A 500 36.03 7.66 1.82
N GLU A 501 36.03 6.77 0.83
CA GLU A 501 37.18 6.51 -0.06
C GLU A 501 38.50 6.34 0.71
N ASN A 502 38.48 5.58 1.82
CA ASN A 502 39.61 5.43 2.75
C ASN A 502 40.14 6.76 3.31
N GLY A 503 39.23 7.68 3.65
CA GLY A 503 39.54 8.98 4.24
C GLY A 503 39.86 10.09 3.24
N LYS A 504 39.75 9.82 1.92
CA LYS A 504 39.88 10.85 0.88
C LYS A 504 38.64 11.75 0.79
N ALA A 505 37.47 11.23 1.14
CA ALA A 505 36.20 11.93 1.04
C ALA A 505 35.59 12.14 2.44
N LYS A 506 36.23 12.98 3.25
CA LYS A 506 35.95 13.13 4.69
C LYS A 506 34.59 13.75 5.02
N TYR A 507 33.99 14.49 4.09
CA TYR A 507 32.74 15.22 4.29
C TYR A 507 31.50 14.51 3.75
N ARG A 508 31.66 13.29 3.23
CA ARG A 508 30.53 12.48 2.76
C ARG A 508 29.75 11.92 3.93
N CYS A 509 28.44 11.84 3.78
CA CYS A 509 27.54 11.30 4.78
C CYS A 509 26.34 10.68 4.08
N MET A 510 25.81 9.60 4.64
CA MET A 510 24.60 8.99 4.09
C MET A 510 23.44 9.99 4.12
N GLY A 511 22.47 9.81 3.23
CA GLY A 511 21.21 10.55 3.28
C GLY A 511 20.50 10.38 4.64
N PRO A 512 19.49 11.22 4.95
CA PRO A 512 18.70 11.05 6.16
C PRO A 512 18.10 9.63 6.23
N GLY A 513 18.25 8.97 7.36
CA GLY A 513 17.98 7.55 7.49
C GLY A 513 18.83 6.90 8.56
N TYR A 514 18.74 5.58 8.72
CA TYR A 514 19.43 4.76 9.74
C TYR A 514 19.18 3.26 9.52
N PHE A 515 19.97 2.43 10.19
CA PHE A 515 19.71 1.00 10.32
C PHE A 515 18.85 0.70 11.54
N TRP A 516 17.90 -0.22 11.41
CA TRP A 516 17.21 -0.85 12.53
C TRP A 516 17.70 -2.27 12.65
N ILE A 517 18.12 -2.65 13.86
CA ILE A 517 18.48 -4.03 14.18
C ILE A 517 17.52 -4.52 15.25
N ARG A 518 16.82 -5.60 14.93
CA ARG A 518 15.84 -6.26 15.81
C ARG A 518 16.18 -7.74 15.93
N PHE A 519 15.69 -8.37 17.00
CA PHE A 519 15.97 -9.78 17.29
C PHE A 519 14.65 -10.56 17.30
N GLY A 520 14.69 -11.84 17.00
CA GLY A 520 13.50 -12.70 16.98
C GLY A 520 13.75 -14.09 17.57
N LYS A 521 12.70 -14.90 17.55
CA LYS A 521 12.74 -16.35 17.79
C LYS A 521 12.73 -17.09 16.45
N GLY A 522 13.47 -18.19 16.39
CA GLY A 522 13.42 -19.12 15.28
C GLY A 522 12.00 -19.65 15.06
N TYR A 523 11.55 -19.65 13.81
CA TYR A 523 10.24 -20.16 13.41
C TYR A 523 10.39 -20.93 12.09
N ASP A 524 9.62 -22.01 11.91
CA ASP A 524 9.78 -22.94 10.79
C ASP A 524 8.62 -22.86 9.78
N GLY A 525 8.30 -21.63 9.37
CA GLY A 525 7.31 -21.34 8.32
C GLY A 525 7.82 -21.57 6.90
N TYR A 526 6.91 -21.60 5.92
CA TYR A 526 7.28 -21.86 4.51
C TYR A 526 8.07 -20.71 3.88
N THR A 527 7.58 -19.48 4.03
CA THR A 527 8.17 -18.25 3.47
C THR A 527 8.42 -17.17 4.51
N ALA A 528 8.23 -17.49 5.80
CA ALA A 528 8.65 -16.63 6.90
C ALA A 528 10.14 -16.33 6.78
N THR A 529 10.54 -15.05 6.83
CA THR A 529 11.94 -14.66 6.61
C THR A 529 12.92 -15.37 7.55
N MET A 530 12.46 -15.74 8.76
CA MET A 530 13.21 -16.50 9.76
C MET A 530 13.10 -18.03 9.67
N ALA A 531 12.45 -18.59 8.63
CA ALA A 531 12.23 -20.02 8.41
C ALA A 531 13.50 -20.88 8.68
N GLY A 532 13.46 -21.75 9.69
CA GLY A 532 14.58 -22.65 10.00
C GLY A 532 15.82 -21.99 10.60
N MET A 533 15.75 -20.71 10.97
CA MET A 533 16.78 -20.04 11.79
C MET A 533 16.57 -20.37 13.27
N GLN A 534 17.64 -20.37 14.06
CA GLN A 534 17.57 -20.59 15.50
C GLN A 534 17.37 -19.27 16.25
N ARG A 535 18.11 -18.23 15.87
CA ARG A 535 18.05 -16.90 16.48
C ARG A 535 18.11 -15.82 15.39
N PRO A 536 16.98 -15.52 14.73
CA PRO A 536 16.96 -14.53 13.67
C PRO A 536 17.28 -13.12 14.16
N VAL A 537 17.94 -12.36 13.30
CA VAL A 537 18.19 -10.93 13.44
C VAL A 537 17.62 -10.24 12.20
N PHE A 538 16.77 -9.24 12.42
CA PHE A 538 16.19 -8.42 11.38
C PHE A 538 17.04 -7.16 11.20
N LEU A 539 17.56 -7.00 9.99
CA LEU A 539 18.49 -5.97 9.56
C LEU A 539 17.78 -5.06 8.55
N GLN A 540 17.22 -3.96 9.03
CA GLN A 540 16.55 -2.97 8.19
C GLN A 540 17.46 -1.78 7.95
N SER A 541 17.41 -1.22 6.75
CA SER A 541 17.92 0.10 6.44
C SER A 541 16.78 0.97 5.94
N THR A 542 16.63 2.16 6.52
CA THR A 542 15.63 3.15 6.13
C THR A 542 16.35 4.39 5.63
N TRP A 543 16.00 4.86 4.43
CA TRP A 543 16.57 6.08 3.85
C TRP A 543 15.47 6.95 3.22
N LEU A 544 15.61 8.26 3.30
CA LEU A 544 14.64 9.19 2.71
C LEU A 544 14.98 9.50 1.25
N ARG A 545 14.00 9.34 0.36
CA ARG A 545 14.07 9.71 -1.06
C ARG A 545 13.15 10.90 -1.34
N SER A 546 13.64 11.88 -2.09
CA SER A 546 12.84 13.05 -2.48
C SER A 546 11.83 12.70 -3.60
N ARG A 547 10.59 13.17 -3.46
CA ARG A 547 9.56 13.11 -4.52
C ARG A 547 9.77 14.16 -5.61
N GLY A 548 10.51 15.24 -5.31
CA GLY A 548 10.77 16.34 -6.26
C GLY A 548 11.99 16.16 -7.16
N THR A 549 12.80 15.10 -6.97
CA THR A 549 14.03 14.83 -7.73
C THR A 549 14.09 13.39 -8.23
N LEU A 550 12.97 12.92 -8.75
CA LEU A 550 12.78 11.60 -9.33
C LEU A 550 13.94 11.17 -10.27
N ASN A 551 14.42 12.05 -11.15
CA ASN A 551 15.50 11.71 -12.09
C ASN A 551 16.92 11.59 -11.48
N TYR A 552 17.07 11.75 -10.16
CA TYR A 552 18.33 11.63 -9.44
C TYR A 552 18.27 10.48 -8.43
N PRO A 553 19.38 9.72 -8.25
CA PRO A 553 19.43 8.69 -7.22
C PRO A 553 19.42 9.33 -5.83
N MET A 554 19.17 8.52 -4.80
CA MET A 554 19.44 8.97 -3.44
C MET A 554 20.91 9.34 -3.28
N ARG A 555 21.21 10.29 -2.37
CA ARG A 555 22.59 10.65 -2.05
C ARG A 555 23.37 9.42 -1.60
N TYR A 556 24.46 9.12 -2.32
CA TYR A 556 25.28 7.92 -2.13
C TYR A 556 24.51 6.59 -2.19
N GLN A 557 23.47 6.49 -3.03
CA GLN A 557 22.66 5.26 -3.20
C GLN A 557 23.51 4.00 -3.45
N PHE A 558 24.67 4.13 -4.10
CA PHE A 558 25.59 3.00 -4.33
C PHE A 558 26.00 2.27 -3.04
N VAL A 559 26.05 2.96 -1.90
CA VAL A 559 26.33 2.33 -0.60
C VAL A 559 25.16 1.42 -0.21
N VAL A 560 23.92 1.90 -0.33
CA VAL A 560 22.70 1.13 -0.03
C VAL A 560 22.58 -0.06 -0.99
N ASP A 561 22.78 0.17 -2.29
CA ASP A 561 22.73 -0.88 -3.32
C ASP A 561 23.80 -1.96 -3.09
N LEU A 562 24.99 -1.59 -2.60
CA LEU A 562 26.04 -2.54 -2.26
C LEU A 562 25.68 -3.36 -1.01
N LEU A 563 25.21 -2.69 0.05
CA LEU A 563 24.82 -3.37 1.29
C LEU A 563 23.65 -4.32 1.07
N GLU A 564 22.69 -3.96 0.20
CA GLU A 564 21.59 -4.84 -0.20
C GLU A 564 22.10 -6.12 -0.89
N GLN A 565 22.98 -5.97 -1.90
CA GLN A 565 23.59 -7.12 -2.59
C GLN A 565 24.43 -7.99 -1.64
N LEU A 566 25.27 -7.38 -0.82
CA LEU A 566 26.14 -8.06 0.14
C LEU A 566 25.31 -8.87 1.15
N THR A 567 24.28 -8.25 1.72
CA THR A 567 23.40 -8.87 2.72
C THR A 567 22.62 -10.05 2.13
N LEU A 568 22.08 -9.88 0.92
CA LEU A 568 21.38 -10.94 0.20
C LEU A 568 22.31 -12.10 -0.19
N CYS A 569 23.48 -11.80 -0.75
CA CYS A 569 24.28 -12.78 -1.46
C CYS A 569 25.35 -13.47 -0.61
N LYS A 570 26.11 -12.71 0.18
CA LYS A 570 27.17 -13.23 1.05
C LYS A 570 26.58 -13.93 2.28
N TYR A 571 25.58 -13.30 2.89
CA TYR A 571 24.97 -13.81 4.13
C TYR A 571 23.78 -14.73 3.90
N LYS A 572 23.26 -14.81 2.66
CA LYS A 572 22.00 -15.50 2.34
C LYS A 572 20.84 -15.03 3.22
N ALA A 573 20.89 -13.76 3.61
CA ALA A 573 19.86 -13.16 4.45
C ALA A 573 18.59 -13.00 3.61
N ARG A 574 17.44 -13.32 4.19
CA ARG A 574 16.17 -13.38 3.46
C ARG A 574 15.49 -12.02 3.44
N PRO A 575 15.13 -11.48 2.26
CA PRO A 575 14.47 -10.17 2.17
C PRO A 575 13.07 -10.21 2.78
N HIS A 576 12.66 -9.11 3.42
CA HIS A 576 11.32 -8.95 3.97
C HIS A 576 10.30 -8.68 2.86
N TRP A 577 9.25 -9.51 2.77
CA TRP A 577 8.23 -9.47 1.70
C TRP A 577 7.50 -8.13 1.57
N GLY A 578 7.30 -7.42 2.67
CA GLY A 578 6.63 -6.11 2.68
C GLY A 578 7.54 -4.88 2.54
N LYS A 579 8.87 -5.03 2.41
CA LYS A 579 9.81 -3.88 2.42
C LYS A 579 10.72 -3.85 1.20
N ASN A 580 11.18 -4.99 0.71
CA ASN A 580 12.22 -5.03 -0.31
C ASN A 580 11.64 -4.87 -1.73
N HIS A 581 12.50 -4.42 -2.65
CA HIS A 581 12.15 -4.24 -4.06
C HIS A 581 12.10 -5.58 -4.80
N GLU A 582 11.34 -5.64 -5.91
CA GLU A 582 11.29 -6.84 -6.77
C GLU A 582 12.70 -7.32 -7.16
N ARG A 583 13.63 -6.40 -7.43
CA ARG A 583 15.03 -6.73 -7.80
C ARG A 583 15.73 -7.61 -6.77
N THR A 584 15.42 -7.44 -5.48
CA THR A 584 16.05 -8.17 -4.38
C THR A 584 15.59 -9.63 -4.38
N PHE A 585 14.31 -9.86 -4.68
CA PHE A 585 13.71 -11.19 -4.77
C PHE A 585 14.09 -11.94 -6.04
N THR A 586 14.37 -11.19 -7.10
CA THR A 586 14.58 -11.70 -8.47
C THR A 586 16.03 -11.53 -8.93
N TYR A 587 16.99 -11.44 -8.00
CA TYR A 587 18.39 -11.27 -8.36
C TYR A 587 18.96 -12.59 -8.93
N PRO A 588 19.35 -12.65 -10.23
CA PRO A 588 19.85 -13.89 -10.85
C PRO A 588 21.04 -14.54 -10.12
N LYS A 589 21.89 -13.76 -9.46
CA LYS A 589 23.07 -14.30 -8.77
C LYS A 589 22.74 -14.97 -7.44
N CYS A 590 21.58 -14.67 -6.85
CA CYS A 590 21.23 -15.04 -5.48
C CYS A 590 19.73 -15.35 -5.38
N SER A 591 19.35 -16.58 -5.75
CA SER A 591 17.95 -17.03 -5.72
C SER A 591 17.38 -17.04 -4.31
N VAL A 592 16.40 -16.17 -4.05
CA VAL A 592 15.66 -16.13 -2.78
C VAL A 592 14.85 -17.41 -2.56
N ARG A 593 14.30 -18.00 -3.64
CA ARG A 593 13.60 -19.30 -3.58
C ARG A 593 14.46 -20.36 -2.88
N SER A 594 15.74 -20.45 -3.23
CA SER A 594 16.67 -21.43 -2.66
C SER A 594 17.00 -21.21 -1.18
N MET A 595 16.69 -20.03 -0.63
CA MET A 595 16.96 -19.71 0.76
C MET A 595 15.90 -20.29 1.70
N TYR A 596 14.72 -20.68 1.19
CA TYR A 596 13.60 -21.17 1.98
C TYR A 596 13.54 -22.71 1.99
N PRO A 597 13.74 -23.39 3.13
CA PRO A 597 13.84 -24.86 3.18
C PRO A 597 12.59 -25.60 2.69
N LYS A 598 11.41 -24.98 2.84
CA LYS A 598 10.11 -25.60 2.54
C LYS A 598 9.46 -25.04 1.28
N PHE A 599 10.17 -24.27 0.45
CA PHE A 599 9.57 -23.58 -0.68
C PHE A 599 8.90 -24.53 -1.69
N ASP A 600 9.52 -25.67 -1.99
CA ASP A 600 8.93 -26.65 -2.91
C ASP A 600 7.67 -27.31 -2.35
N LYS A 601 7.60 -27.48 -1.01
CA LYS A 601 6.38 -27.94 -0.35
C LYS A 601 5.26 -26.90 -0.46
N LEU A 602 5.59 -25.61 -0.36
CA LEU A 602 4.62 -24.52 -0.59
C LEU A 602 4.07 -24.54 -2.02
N LEU A 603 4.93 -24.72 -3.03
CA LEU A 603 4.47 -24.79 -4.42
C LEU A 603 3.53 -25.98 -4.67
N LYS A 604 3.78 -27.13 -4.02
CA LYS A 604 2.85 -28.28 -4.09
C LYS A 604 1.49 -27.96 -3.47
N LEU A 605 1.46 -27.30 -2.31
CA LEU A 605 0.23 -26.86 -1.66
C LEU A 605 -0.52 -25.83 -2.50
N GLN A 606 0.19 -24.86 -3.09
CA GLN A 606 -0.40 -23.90 -4.01
C GLN A 606 -1.01 -24.61 -5.23
N GLN A 607 -0.32 -25.57 -5.84
CA GLN A 607 -0.87 -26.31 -6.98
C GLN A 607 -2.13 -27.12 -6.61
N GLN A 608 -2.21 -27.65 -5.39
CA GLN A 608 -3.37 -28.39 -4.89
C GLN A 608 -4.58 -27.50 -4.66
N HIS A 609 -4.36 -26.33 -4.04
CA HIS A 609 -5.42 -25.47 -3.52
C HIS A 609 -5.72 -24.26 -4.41
N ASP A 610 -4.76 -23.78 -5.19
CA ASP A 610 -4.90 -22.68 -6.15
C ASP A 610 -4.27 -23.05 -7.51
N PRO A 611 -4.78 -24.09 -8.20
CA PRO A 611 -4.20 -24.56 -9.46
C PRO A 611 -4.26 -23.53 -10.60
N ALA A 612 -5.14 -22.53 -10.50
CA ALA A 612 -5.28 -21.45 -11.46
C ALA A 612 -4.37 -20.24 -11.13
N GLY A 613 -3.69 -20.24 -9.98
CA GLY A 613 -2.88 -19.12 -9.52
C GLY A 613 -3.67 -17.83 -9.28
N MET A 614 -4.94 -17.96 -8.86
CA MET A 614 -5.87 -16.86 -8.62
C MET A 614 -5.35 -15.90 -7.54
N PHE A 615 -4.70 -16.44 -6.50
CA PHE A 615 -4.17 -15.68 -5.39
C PHE A 615 -2.66 -15.46 -5.47
N GLU A 616 -2.04 -15.82 -6.59
CA GLU A 616 -0.60 -15.70 -6.79
C GLU A 616 -0.20 -14.27 -7.20
N PRO A 617 0.51 -13.52 -6.33
CA PRO A 617 0.98 -12.19 -6.69
C PRO A 617 2.12 -12.26 -7.72
N ARG A 618 2.24 -11.22 -8.57
CA ARG A 618 3.29 -11.12 -9.61
C ARG A 618 4.70 -11.39 -9.06
N LEU A 619 5.03 -10.81 -7.89
CA LEU A 619 6.32 -10.99 -7.25
C LEU A 619 6.57 -12.45 -6.88
N PHE A 620 5.59 -13.10 -6.21
CA PHE A 620 5.72 -14.50 -5.82
C PHE A 620 5.88 -15.41 -7.03
N ARG A 621 5.09 -15.18 -8.10
CA ARG A 621 5.22 -15.90 -9.38
C ARG A 621 6.64 -15.83 -9.94
N LYS A 622 7.24 -14.63 -9.94
CA LYS A 622 8.62 -14.43 -10.39
C LYS A 622 9.61 -15.21 -9.54
N VAL A 623 9.49 -15.14 -8.21
CA VAL A 623 10.34 -15.91 -7.28
C VAL A 623 10.16 -17.42 -7.48
N ALA A 624 8.92 -17.88 -7.58
CA ALA A 624 8.58 -19.28 -7.82
C ALA A 624 9.21 -19.80 -9.10
N ARG A 625 9.26 -18.99 -10.16
CA ARG A 625 9.84 -19.36 -11.46
C ARG A 625 11.33 -19.04 -11.59
N ASN A 626 11.97 -18.50 -10.56
CA ASN A 626 13.33 -17.93 -10.62
C ASN A 626 13.48 -16.93 -11.80
N GLU A 627 12.41 -16.19 -12.13
CA GLU A 627 12.47 -15.13 -13.12
C GLU A 627 13.36 -13.99 -12.60
N SER A 628 14.23 -13.47 -13.46
CA SER A 628 15.09 -12.35 -13.14
C SER A 628 14.41 -11.01 -13.39
N PHE A 629 14.81 -9.96 -12.66
CA PHE A 629 14.39 -8.60 -13.00
C PHE A 629 14.82 -8.21 -14.42
N ALA A 630 14.07 -7.30 -15.04
CA ALA A 630 14.40 -6.77 -16.35
C ALA A 630 15.52 -5.73 -16.28
N LEU A 631 16.48 -5.85 -17.20
CA LEU A 631 17.52 -4.84 -17.41
C LEU A 631 17.04 -3.84 -18.47
N THR A 632 16.72 -2.63 -18.03
CA THR A 632 16.25 -1.54 -18.90
C THR A 632 17.07 -0.27 -18.66
N PRO A 633 17.10 0.69 -19.61
CA PRO A 633 17.84 1.92 -19.41
C PRO A 633 17.43 2.63 -18.10
N ARG A 634 18.41 2.99 -17.28
CA ARG A 634 18.25 3.62 -15.97
C ARG A 634 17.50 2.78 -14.92
N CYS A 635 17.36 1.46 -15.07
CA CYS A 635 16.64 0.63 -14.10
C CYS A 635 17.21 0.71 -12.67
N ALA A 636 18.51 0.97 -12.49
CA ALA A 636 19.14 1.06 -11.17
C ALA A 636 18.77 2.35 -10.42
N LEU A 637 18.42 3.43 -11.14
CA LEU A 637 17.91 4.68 -10.56
C LEU A 637 16.65 4.43 -9.72
N TRP A 638 15.84 3.48 -10.16
CA TRP A 638 14.55 3.14 -9.58
C TRP A 638 14.56 1.88 -8.73
N GLN A 639 15.76 1.32 -8.49
CA GLN A 639 15.91 0.07 -7.75
C GLN A 639 15.11 -1.09 -8.39
N HIS A 640 14.94 -1.05 -9.71
CA HIS A 640 14.34 -2.14 -10.49
C HIS A 640 15.39 -3.20 -10.89
N CYS A 641 16.67 -2.85 -10.82
CA CYS A 641 17.77 -3.76 -11.11
C CYS A 641 19.01 -3.41 -10.26
N TYR A 642 19.98 -4.32 -10.21
CA TYR A 642 21.38 -3.98 -9.95
C TYR A 642 22.08 -3.78 -11.30
N CYS A 643 22.95 -2.79 -11.39
CA CYS A 643 23.53 -2.43 -12.67
C CYS A 643 24.47 -3.53 -13.18
N GLU A 644 24.42 -3.82 -14.48
CA GLU A 644 25.41 -4.67 -15.15
C GLU A 644 26.25 -3.92 -16.20
N GLN A 645 25.75 -2.76 -16.64
CA GLN A 645 26.27 -1.92 -17.72
C GLN A 645 25.89 -0.46 -17.42
N ASP A 646 26.64 0.49 -17.97
CA ASP A 646 26.43 1.92 -17.72
C ASP A 646 25.02 2.41 -18.10
N ILE A 647 24.40 1.82 -19.13
CA ILE A 647 23.04 2.17 -19.56
C ILE A 647 21.98 1.96 -18.47
N HIS A 648 22.24 1.06 -17.50
CA HIS A 648 21.35 0.80 -16.37
C HIS A 648 21.42 1.87 -15.29
N CYS A 649 22.48 2.68 -15.28
CA CYS A 649 22.72 3.70 -14.29
C CYS A 649 22.02 5.03 -14.64
N PRO A 650 21.82 5.93 -13.65
CA PRO A 650 21.36 7.28 -13.91
C PRO A 650 22.27 8.02 -14.90
N LYS A 651 21.75 9.06 -15.57
CA LYS A 651 22.55 9.87 -16.49
C LYS A 651 23.77 10.45 -15.76
N GLY A 652 24.96 10.26 -16.33
CA GLY A 652 26.22 10.72 -15.75
C GLY A 652 26.81 9.77 -14.70
N PHE A 653 26.26 8.56 -14.54
CA PHE A 653 26.81 7.51 -13.68
C PHE A 653 27.29 6.33 -14.53
N ALA A 654 28.33 5.64 -14.05
CA ALA A 654 28.86 4.42 -14.65
C ALA A 654 28.62 3.23 -13.71
N CYS A 655 28.40 2.06 -14.29
CA CYS A 655 28.28 0.81 -13.55
C CYS A 655 29.66 0.23 -13.29
N VAL A 656 30.14 0.37 -12.06
CA VAL A 656 31.50 -0.01 -11.68
C VAL A 656 31.48 -1.10 -10.61
N LYS A 657 32.56 -1.88 -10.52
CA LYS A 657 32.76 -2.79 -9.40
C LYS A 657 32.91 -1.99 -8.10
N ALA A 658 32.34 -2.49 -7.02
CA ALA A 658 32.58 -1.94 -5.69
C ALA A 658 34.05 -2.13 -5.30
N THR A 659 34.62 -1.17 -4.58
CA THR A 659 36.01 -1.21 -4.09
C THR A 659 36.18 -2.28 -3.01
N SER A 660 35.22 -2.33 -2.09
CA SER A 660 35.22 -3.20 -0.91
C SER A 660 34.82 -4.64 -1.20
N PHE A 661 34.00 -4.84 -2.22
CA PHE A 661 33.49 -6.15 -2.67
C PHE A 661 33.38 -6.19 -4.21
N PRO A 662 34.49 -6.43 -4.94
CA PRO A 662 34.54 -6.32 -6.40
C PRO A 662 33.66 -7.30 -7.19
N GLU A 663 33.11 -8.31 -6.53
CA GLU A 663 32.10 -9.22 -7.07
C GLU A 663 30.73 -8.54 -7.31
N TYR A 664 30.46 -7.41 -6.65
CA TYR A 664 29.26 -6.62 -6.82
C TYR A 664 29.52 -5.36 -7.64
N LYS A 665 28.49 -4.91 -8.37
CA LYS A 665 28.52 -3.67 -9.16
C LYS A 665 27.53 -2.66 -8.61
N VAL A 666 27.88 -1.39 -8.73
CA VAL A 666 27.07 -0.25 -8.29
C VAL A 666 27.22 0.94 -9.24
N CYS A 667 26.21 1.80 -9.29
CA CYS A 667 26.25 3.02 -10.09
C CYS A 667 27.01 4.12 -9.34
N LYS A 668 28.19 4.51 -9.83
CA LYS A 668 28.97 5.65 -9.28
C LYS A 668 29.10 6.75 -10.30
N ASN A 669 29.14 8.00 -9.82
CA ASN A 669 29.43 9.14 -10.67
C ASN A 669 30.95 9.19 -10.93
N PRO A 670 31.43 9.02 -12.17
CA PRO A 670 32.85 9.15 -12.49
C PRO A 670 33.32 10.61 -12.44
N MET A 671 32.41 11.59 -12.55
CA MET A 671 32.74 13.01 -12.45
C MET A 671 32.70 13.45 -10.98
N LYS A 672 33.89 13.63 -10.38
CA LYS A 672 34.03 14.42 -9.15
C LYS A 672 33.69 15.86 -9.52
N ASN A 673 32.50 16.35 -9.15
CA ASN A 673 32.16 17.76 -9.37
C ASN A 673 33.21 18.62 -8.66
N LYS A 674 33.71 19.65 -9.36
CA LYS A 674 34.60 20.63 -8.74
C LYS A 674 33.88 21.28 -7.56
N PRO A 675 34.50 21.39 -6.37
CA PRO A 675 33.88 22.03 -5.22
C PRO A 675 33.50 23.48 -5.58
N GLY A 676 32.23 23.87 -5.38
CA GLY A 676 31.83 25.27 -5.34
C GLY A 676 30.74 25.80 -6.29
N THR A 677 30.15 25.03 -7.20
CA THR A 677 29.20 25.61 -8.20
C THR A 677 27.74 25.70 -7.78
N LEU A 678 27.28 24.96 -6.76
CA LEU A 678 25.85 24.89 -6.36
C LEU A 678 25.49 25.70 -5.11
N LEU A 679 26.48 26.15 -4.36
CA LEU A 679 26.32 26.84 -3.07
C LEU A 679 25.78 28.29 -3.15
N PRO A 680 26.15 29.12 -4.13
CA PRO A 680 25.59 30.46 -4.25
C PRO A 680 24.07 30.48 -4.48
N GLN A 681 23.53 29.46 -5.15
CA GLN A 681 22.09 29.28 -5.35
C GLN A 681 21.37 28.85 -4.05
N LEU A 682 22.10 28.20 -3.14
CA LEU A 682 21.61 27.63 -1.90
C LEU A 682 21.31 28.72 -0.84
N PHE A 683 22.26 29.64 -0.65
CA PHE A 683 22.08 30.81 0.22
C PHE A 683 20.96 31.74 -0.27
N ALA A 684 20.81 31.88 -1.59
CA ALA A 684 19.72 32.66 -2.18
C ALA A 684 18.33 32.04 -1.96
N THR A 685 18.23 30.70 -1.90
CA THR A 685 16.95 29.99 -1.76
C THR A 685 16.52 29.80 -0.30
N LEU A 686 17.47 29.60 0.62
CA LEU A 686 17.19 29.35 2.04
C LEU A 686 17.07 30.64 2.89
N GLY A 687 17.24 31.83 2.29
CA GLY A 687 17.10 33.11 2.98
C GLY A 687 18.14 33.41 4.06
N GLY A 688 19.19 32.58 4.18
CA GLY A 688 20.26 32.77 5.15
C GLY A 688 21.25 33.84 4.70
N LYS A 689 21.45 34.87 5.53
CA LYS A 689 22.64 35.73 5.39
C LYS A 689 23.88 34.91 5.75
N LYS A 690 24.96 35.15 4.99
CA LYS A 690 26.27 34.51 5.10
C LYS A 690 26.79 34.43 6.53
#